data_AF-A0A2H3I3M8-F1
#
_entry.id   AF-A0A2H3I3M8-F1
#
_cell.length_a   1.000
_cell.length_b   1.000
_cell.length_c   1.000
_cell.angle_alpha   90.00
_cell.angle_beta   90.00
_cell.angle_gamma   90.00
#
_symmetry.space_group_name_H-M   'P 1'
#
loop_
_entity.id
_entity.type
_entity.pdbx_description
1 polymer ?
#
loop_
_entity_poly.entity_id
_entity_poly.type
_entity_poly.pdbx_seq_one_letter_code
_entity_poly.pdbx_strand_id
1 'polypeptide(L)'
;MREALVAFFEGLIILWIKVVRNFSGGAKWSVSINDQFYKVIEELKGAIEHVHQIAAFEQRGIDAQTKHKLEAQIIDMMTMDDDANVRWPTDKIPPSNENFQSRGTELKAISDFFDSSKSHIGLRTYVLYGIGGMGKTSVAQAYAHRCKVEGRYDGIFWLKSQTVPECKATFAAIAVWLDLPYANKTGNHEHNVFLVKQWSGKTNKKCLYIYDNVDNYALLTDYLPQGSADLLITTRYRWVAKGVKGKTSVAELTPLSSSDSVSLFKTIRKHYSDEEAPESEQDLIKSLLEGCSGHPLAIEQFAAYIGTNGFTVPMFLDKYKRMTLRIHKDMSHSKVDGFIPNHSLHTLWQMSFDQIMGTDASRLLAILSMLNPDEIQYEMLVLDSDDSVDSFADFCKDEGRVDDALKDLSNLALIKSFGSRINLHRMIQKAYLFTDKGLCPEELQRAFSAAVYMVNRKFPKIKGHGLFNHWHECAAYHPHVAPLVSLYEHSKPIRFYATPEFEILLVDCCWYQYEIGDLTDCLRLIDIAREMSTDKEGLLYSQLCNTAGAIYYEYNNLVKCRENHAKCIAIRTQLLTGPNPDLANTYGNMGNLLLSEGCIDEALEMFEKSGKIRRHYASEDGEAMIYLGLNHITTGRAYVLKKDFKSARNYYDEARAIFKKSGSENTWLMGSLFFLEGNLDMAENDLTAAETSFQRAFDIQYELGPRQIGDEARLLYVQALILIDSPDLAKQKGMDGAAIMRSAESLKNELILLIVDHVQADTTQTSLPFYNRGDVYECLVEQNPPQRIKDLRSLCLVSTRLNNLLEPTLYRNICVRKDGFRNHPQDRLNWSFENDPKLEEYIISAIVPCDYSISDVYRFFWFPNIQALSIVGFNDWEPLEFEDDSHVGTSPVTALNLIDCGAHEEALATVLSWPTALEVLHYDANQGEWDGHYGDEPAKSWTCAAFVRALQPHKATLRELTLSRPWLVHEGLGNGPRIDLHDFTALTTLRIYQVFLCGVEDPLEAWSSLPRSLERLDVFYDDTDLTRFDEDDFLRGLLAHKKDHLPHLRTVSIHSPEQTCDDDTEEFESTGQWTPPSPLAQAFKTAGVDVDILLGPVEPPKLEELDLRELLEPPRKRR
;
A
#
# COMPACT_ATOMS: atom_id res chain seq x y z
N MET A 1 -8.31 10.08 20.06
CA MET A 1 -7.05 10.06 20.85
C MET A 1 -6.25 11.35 20.68
N ARG A 2 -5.99 11.84 19.46
CA ARG A 2 -5.33 13.15 19.22
C ARG A 2 -6.15 14.34 19.73
N GLU A 3 -7.48 14.34 19.55
CA GLU A 3 -8.37 15.38 20.10
C GLU A 3 -8.39 15.40 21.63
N ALA A 4 -8.30 14.23 22.27
CA ALA A 4 -8.15 14.12 23.72
C ALA A 4 -6.76 14.58 24.19
N LEU A 5 -5.72 14.39 23.36
CA LEU A 5 -4.35 14.90 23.56
C LEU A 5 -4.30 16.44 23.43
N VAL A 6 -4.99 17.00 22.45
CA VAL A 6 -5.11 18.45 22.20
C VAL A 6 -5.91 19.11 23.32
N ALA A 7 -7.08 18.58 23.67
CA ALA A 7 -7.88 19.03 24.81
C ALA A 7 -7.16 18.84 26.16
N PHE A 8 -6.30 17.83 26.28
CA PHE A 8 -5.45 17.59 27.45
C PHE A 8 -4.32 18.61 27.56
N PHE A 9 -3.65 18.98 26.46
CA PHE A 9 -2.62 20.03 26.46
C PHE A 9 -3.21 21.43 26.61
N GLU A 10 -4.35 21.74 25.99
CA GLU A 10 -5.12 22.96 26.26
C GLU A 10 -5.58 23.02 27.71
N GLY A 11 -6.12 21.93 28.26
CA GLY A 11 -6.53 21.84 29.66
C GLY A 11 -5.37 22.02 30.64
N LEU A 12 -4.19 21.44 30.36
CA LEU A 12 -2.99 21.62 31.18
C LEU A 12 -2.45 23.05 31.13
N ILE A 13 -2.51 23.71 29.97
CA ILE A 13 -2.05 25.08 29.78
C ILE A 13 -3.04 26.08 30.39
N ILE A 14 -4.35 25.87 30.26
CA ILE A 14 -5.39 26.68 30.92
C ILE A 14 -5.32 26.50 32.45
N LEU A 15 -5.06 25.29 32.94
CA LEU A 15 -4.83 25.03 34.36
C LEU A 15 -3.55 25.72 34.85
N TRP A 16 -2.47 25.72 34.07
CA TRP A 16 -1.24 26.45 34.36
C TRP A 16 -1.42 27.97 34.36
N ILE A 17 -2.16 28.52 33.39
CA ILE A 17 -2.51 29.95 33.31
C ILE A 17 -3.38 30.35 34.53
N LYS A 18 -4.33 29.49 34.95
CA LYS A 18 -5.16 29.70 36.15
C LYS A 18 -4.35 29.58 37.45
N VAL A 19 -3.40 28.64 37.56
CA VAL A 19 -2.51 28.49 38.73
C VAL A 19 -1.55 29.68 38.84
N VAL A 20 -0.95 30.13 37.75
CA VAL A 20 -0.05 31.30 37.75
C VAL A 20 -0.83 32.60 38.02
N ARG A 21 -2.06 32.76 37.50
CA ARG A 21 -2.93 33.89 37.85
C ARG A 21 -3.34 33.88 39.33
N ASN A 22 -3.63 32.72 39.91
CA ASN A 22 -3.94 32.61 41.35
C ASN A 22 -2.71 32.87 42.24
N PHE A 23 -1.50 32.52 41.80
CA PHE A 23 -0.25 32.88 42.49
C PHE A 23 0.18 34.35 42.24
N SER A 24 -0.37 35.01 41.22
CA SER A 24 -0.12 36.44 40.91
C SER A 24 -0.91 37.42 41.78
N GLY A 25 -1.79 36.94 42.66
CA GLY A 25 -2.59 37.75 43.58
C GLY A 25 -1.82 38.53 44.66
N GLY A 26 -0.54 38.83 44.49
CA GLY A 26 0.24 39.56 45.49
C GLY A 26 1.63 40.09 45.14
N ALA A 27 2.26 39.75 44.01
CA ALA A 27 3.63 40.19 43.73
C ALA A 27 3.77 40.84 42.35
N LYS A 28 4.17 42.12 42.33
CA LYS A 28 4.57 42.86 41.12
C LYS A 28 5.91 42.32 40.61
N TRP A 29 5.87 41.53 39.56
CA TRP A 29 7.06 41.22 38.75
C TRP A 29 7.40 42.39 37.83
N SER A 30 8.67 42.50 37.43
CA SER A 30 9.15 43.59 36.57
C SER A 30 8.56 43.47 35.15
N VAL A 31 8.30 44.63 34.51
CA VAL A 31 7.68 44.75 33.18
C VAL A 31 8.37 43.88 32.12
N SER A 32 9.68 43.69 32.23
CA SER A 32 10.49 42.83 31.35
C SER A 32 10.08 41.35 31.37
N ILE A 33 9.71 40.81 32.54
CA ILE A 33 9.30 39.40 32.67
C ILE A 33 7.90 39.19 32.10
N ASN A 34 6.99 40.17 32.27
CA ASN A 34 5.66 40.10 31.65
C ASN A 34 5.75 40.16 30.12
N ASP A 35 6.57 41.02 29.54
CA ASP A 35 6.71 41.12 28.08
C ASP A 35 7.37 39.86 27.49
N GLN A 36 8.38 39.28 28.15
CA GLN A 36 8.94 37.99 27.74
C GLN A 36 7.91 36.85 27.88
N PHE A 37 7.06 36.89 28.90
CA PHE A 37 6.01 35.90 29.13
C PHE A 37 4.88 35.99 28.09
N TYR A 38 4.46 37.19 27.71
CA TYR A 38 3.48 37.39 26.64
C TYR A 38 4.03 37.02 25.26
N LYS A 39 5.33 37.25 25.03
CA LYS A 39 6.02 36.86 23.80
C LYS A 39 6.10 35.32 23.65
N VAL A 40 6.39 34.61 24.73
CA VAL A 40 6.38 33.13 24.75
C VAL A 40 4.95 32.56 24.56
N ILE A 41 3.92 33.22 25.09
CA ILE A 41 2.52 32.86 24.83
C ILE A 41 2.14 33.07 23.35
N GLU A 42 2.60 34.15 22.71
CA GLU A 42 2.39 34.41 21.28
C GLU A 42 3.14 33.41 20.38
N GLU A 43 4.38 33.06 20.74
CA GLU A 43 5.19 32.05 20.03
C GLU A 43 4.58 30.64 20.16
N LEU A 44 4.05 30.28 21.35
CA LEU A 44 3.32 29.02 21.56
C LEU A 44 1.99 28.98 20.79
N LYS A 45 1.24 30.09 20.73
CA LYS A 45 0.02 30.18 19.92
C LYS A 45 0.31 30.04 18.42
N GLY A 46 1.37 30.68 17.92
CA GLY A 46 1.80 30.55 16.52
C GLY A 46 2.29 29.14 16.17
N ALA A 47 3.02 28.48 17.07
CA ALA A 47 3.42 27.08 16.91
C ALA A 47 2.22 26.11 16.93
N ILE A 48 1.20 26.40 17.75
CA ILE A 48 -0.06 25.65 17.79
C ILE A 48 -0.86 25.84 16.49
N GLU A 49 -0.98 27.06 15.96
CA GLU A 49 -1.62 27.32 14.65
C GLU A 49 -0.88 26.61 13.50
N HIS A 50 0.45 26.55 13.55
CA HIS A 50 1.26 25.81 12.59
C HIS A 50 1.10 24.29 12.73
N VAL A 51 1.00 23.77 13.96
CA VAL A 51 0.66 22.36 14.22
C VAL A 51 -0.80 22.04 13.83
N HIS A 52 -1.74 22.99 13.94
CA HIS A 52 -3.10 22.86 13.39
C HIS A 52 -3.10 22.75 11.86
N GLN A 53 -2.26 23.54 11.18
CA GLN A 53 -2.09 23.49 9.72
C GLN A 53 -1.45 22.16 9.26
N ILE A 54 -0.48 21.64 10.02
CA ILE A 54 0.17 20.33 9.78
C ILE A 54 -0.70 19.14 10.25
N ALA A 55 -1.59 19.33 11.24
CA ALA A 55 -2.51 18.29 11.69
C ALA A 55 -3.66 18.07 10.71
N ALA A 56 -4.19 19.14 10.11
CA ALA A 56 -5.15 19.11 9.00
C ALA A 56 -4.62 18.39 7.74
N PHE A 57 -3.33 18.06 7.73
CA PHE A 57 -2.49 17.58 6.64
C PHE A 57 -2.37 16.04 6.57
N GLU A 58 -2.42 15.34 7.71
CA GLU A 58 -2.54 13.86 7.76
C GLU A 58 -4.00 13.41 7.92
N GLN A 59 -4.91 14.37 8.08
CA GLN A 59 -6.24 14.14 8.62
C GLN A 59 -7.15 13.38 7.65
N ARG A 60 -7.11 13.57 6.33
CA ARG A 60 -8.13 12.98 5.44
C ARG A 60 -8.07 11.45 5.29
N GLY A 61 -6.90 10.84 5.42
CA GLY A 61 -6.75 9.38 5.42
C GLY A 61 -7.07 8.72 6.77
N ILE A 62 -6.80 9.43 7.87
CA ILE A 62 -7.05 8.98 9.25
C ILE A 62 -8.48 9.31 9.69
N ASP A 63 -9.09 10.36 9.12
CA ASP A 63 -10.48 10.77 9.32
C ASP A 63 -11.42 9.68 8.84
N ALA A 64 -11.17 9.01 7.71
CA ALA A 64 -12.00 7.88 7.30
C ALA A 64 -11.99 6.74 8.35
N GLN A 65 -10.82 6.39 8.88
CA GLN A 65 -10.71 5.34 9.92
C GLN A 65 -11.22 5.78 11.30
N THR A 66 -11.07 7.05 11.66
CA THR A 66 -11.52 7.62 12.93
C THR A 66 -13.03 7.90 12.90
N LYS A 67 -13.55 8.38 11.77
CA LYS A 67 -14.98 8.46 11.43
C LYS A 67 -15.63 7.09 11.54
N HIS A 68 -15.05 6.04 10.95
CA HIS A 68 -15.57 4.68 11.09
C HIS A 68 -15.56 4.17 12.53
N LYS A 69 -14.53 4.49 13.34
CA LYS A 69 -14.49 4.15 14.77
C LYS A 69 -15.51 4.94 15.60
N LEU A 70 -15.76 6.20 15.27
CA LEU A 70 -16.70 7.06 15.98
C LEU A 70 -18.15 6.75 15.58
N GLU A 71 -18.42 6.55 14.28
CA GLU A 71 -19.68 6.03 13.74
C GLU A 71 -20.02 4.68 14.41
N ALA A 72 -19.03 3.80 14.63
CA ALA A 72 -19.22 2.55 15.37
C ALA A 72 -19.64 2.75 16.81
N GLN A 73 -18.99 3.66 17.52
CA GLN A 73 -19.32 3.94 18.92
C GLN A 73 -20.66 4.65 19.07
N ILE A 74 -21.02 5.52 18.11
CA ILE A 74 -22.31 6.21 18.06
C ILE A 74 -23.45 5.23 17.74
N ILE A 75 -23.25 4.29 16.81
CA ILE A 75 -24.21 3.24 16.47
C ILE A 75 -24.32 2.17 17.59
N ASP A 76 -23.29 1.97 18.40
CA ASP A 76 -23.38 1.15 19.61
C ASP A 76 -24.11 1.85 20.77
N MET A 77 -23.99 3.17 20.88
CA MET A 77 -24.72 3.97 21.87
C MET A 77 -26.18 4.22 21.50
N MET A 78 -26.52 4.21 20.20
CA MET A 78 -27.88 4.27 19.70
C MET A 78 -28.41 2.84 19.57
N THR A 79 -29.22 2.39 20.52
CA THR A 79 -29.91 1.09 20.45
C THR A 79 -30.59 0.92 19.09
N MET A 80 -29.97 0.20 18.15
CA MET A 80 -30.64 -0.25 16.94
C MET A 80 -31.68 -1.27 17.39
N ASP A 81 -32.92 -0.81 17.60
CA ASP A 81 -34.01 -1.71 17.95
C ASP A 81 -34.19 -2.75 16.81
N ASP A 82 -34.15 -4.00 17.22
CA ASP A 82 -33.98 -5.23 16.44
C ASP A 82 -34.95 -5.35 15.26
N ASP A 83 -34.43 -5.42 14.01
CA ASP A 83 -35.13 -5.83 12.77
C ASP A 83 -36.52 -5.17 12.47
N ALA A 84 -37.03 -4.27 13.31
CA ALA A 84 -38.44 -3.87 13.34
C ALA A 84 -38.83 -2.97 12.16
N ASN A 85 -37.84 -2.28 11.58
CA ASN A 85 -38.00 -1.40 10.42
C ASN A 85 -37.27 -1.93 9.17
N VAL A 86 -36.72 -3.14 9.20
CA VAL A 86 -35.97 -3.74 8.09
C VAL A 86 -36.93 -4.47 7.14
N ARG A 87 -36.74 -4.29 5.83
CA ARG A 87 -37.61 -4.91 4.82
C ARG A 87 -37.23 -6.38 4.60
N TRP A 88 -38.15 -7.29 4.94
CA TRP A 88 -38.00 -8.74 4.75
C TRP A 88 -39.20 -9.37 4.02
N PRO A 89 -39.02 -10.49 3.30
CA PRO A 89 -37.74 -11.02 2.83
C PRO A 89 -37.12 -10.10 1.76
N THR A 90 -35.79 -10.08 1.66
CA THR A 90 -35.09 -9.31 0.62
C THR A 90 -34.22 -10.24 -0.22
N ASP A 91 -34.66 -10.45 -1.47
CA ASP A 91 -33.94 -11.26 -2.45
C ASP A 91 -33.36 -10.36 -3.54
N LYS A 92 -32.04 -10.30 -3.62
CA LYS A 92 -31.31 -9.57 -4.66
C LYS A 92 -30.46 -10.56 -5.44
N ILE A 93 -31.17 -11.36 -6.25
CA ILE A 93 -30.61 -12.46 -7.03
C ILE A 93 -30.82 -12.22 -8.54
N PRO A 94 -29.87 -12.61 -9.41
CA PRO A 94 -30.01 -12.48 -10.86
C PRO A 94 -31.14 -13.36 -11.44
N PRO A 95 -31.71 -13.04 -12.63
CA PRO A 95 -32.82 -13.76 -13.24
C PRO A 95 -32.51 -15.23 -13.56
N SER A 96 -33.37 -16.18 -13.14
CA SER A 96 -33.12 -17.63 -13.28
C SER A 96 -32.76 -18.05 -14.70
N ASN A 97 -31.81 -18.96 -14.84
CA ASN A 97 -31.45 -19.57 -16.12
C ASN A 97 -32.45 -20.70 -16.46
N GLU A 98 -33.33 -20.47 -17.44
CA GLU A 98 -34.36 -21.44 -17.88
C GLU A 98 -33.77 -22.73 -18.46
N ASN A 99 -32.54 -22.67 -18.99
CA ASN A 99 -31.87 -23.83 -19.59
C ASN A 99 -30.98 -24.59 -18.59
N PHE A 100 -31.02 -24.24 -17.29
CA PHE A 100 -30.21 -24.89 -16.28
C PHE A 100 -30.60 -26.37 -16.11
N GLN A 101 -29.66 -27.26 -16.37
CA GLN A 101 -29.82 -28.70 -16.17
C GLN A 101 -29.35 -29.13 -14.78
N SER A 102 -29.94 -30.21 -14.26
CA SER A 102 -29.80 -30.59 -12.85
C SER A 102 -28.36 -30.93 -12.44
N ARG A 103 -27.77 -30.07 -11.60
CA ARG A 103 -26.57 -30.35 -10.79
C ARG A 103 -26.96 -30.85 -9.40
N GLY A 104 -27.78 -31.90 -9.37
CA GLY A 104 -28.47 -32.34 -8.17
C GLY A 104 -27.51 -32.72 -7.04
N THR A 105 -26.40 -33.36 -7.38
CA THR A 105 -25.33 -33.75 -6.45
C THR A 105 -24.64 -32.56 -5.81
N GLU A 106 -24.27 -31.56 -6.60
CA GLU A 106 -23.55 -30.37 -6.16
C GLU A 106 -24.47 -29.45 -5.35
N LEU A 107 -25.71 -29.25 -5.81
CA LEU A 107 -26.73 -28.51 -5.07
C LEU A 107 -27.05 -29.19 -3.74
N LYS A 108 -27.08 -30.53 -3.70
CA LYS A 108 -27.26 -31.29 -2.46
C LYS A 108 -26.05 -31.12 -1.55
N ALA A 109 -24.82 -31.18 -2.06
CA ALA A 109 -23.61 -30.96 -1.26
C ALA A 109 -23.58 -29.56 -0.61
N ILE A 110 -23.95 -28.52 -1.37
CA ILE A 110 -24.10 -27.15 -0.85
C ILE A 110 -25.21 -27.11 0.23
N SER A 111 -26.36 -27.74 -0.04
CA SER A 111 -27.48 -27.82 0.90
C SER A 111 -27.10 -28.54 2.21
N ASP A 112 -26.40 -29.68 2.12
CA ASP A 112 -26.01 -30.51 3.26
C ASP A 112 -24.97 -29.80 4.13
N PHE A 113 -24.10 -28.97 3.52
CA PHE A 113 -23.15 -28.13 4.23
C PHE A 113 -23.82 -26.99 5.01
N PHE A 114 -24.78 -26.31 4.38
CA PHE A 114 -25.52 -25.19 5.00
C PHE A 114 -26.71 -25.63 5.86
N ASP A 115 -26.95 -26.94 6.01
CA ASP A 115 -28.09 -27.45 6.77
C ASP A 115 -28.17 -26.84 8.18
N SER A 116 -29.38 -26.38 8.51
CA SER A 116 -29.74 -25.58 9.66
C SER A 116 -29.91 -26.37 10.96
N SER A 117 -29.88 -27.70 10.88
CA SER A 117 -29.92 -28.62 12.02
C SER A 117 -28.69 -28.55 12.93
N LYS A 118 -27.61 -27.90 12.47
CA LYS A 118 -26.35 -27.71 13.20
C LYS A 118 -26.20 -26.24 13.56
N SER A 119 -26.48 -25.87 14.81
CA SER A 119 -26.21 -24.51 15.31
C SER A 119 -24.73 -24.18 15.16
N HIS A 120 -24.41 -23.07 14.47
CA HIS A 120 -23.04 -22.61 14.25
C HIS A 120 -22.92 -21.13 14.60
N ILE A 121 -21.79 -20.76 15.21
CA ILE A 121 -21.44 -19.38 15.54
C ILE A 121 -20.36 -18.93 14.55
N GLY A 122 -20.62 -17.85 13.82
CA GLY A 122 -19.70 -17.30 12.82
C GLY A 122 -19.93 -17.81 11.41
N LEU A 123 -19.01 -17.47 10.51
CA LEU A 123 -19.15 -17.66 9.05
C LEU A 123 -18.99 -19.13 8.64
N ARG A 124 -19.94 -19.62 7.82
CA ARG A 124 -19.82 -20.89 7.09
C ARG A 124 -19.60 -20.57 5.62
N THR A 125 -18.50 -21.06 5.05
CA THR A 125 -18.11 -20.73 3.68
C THR A 125 -18.08 -21.98 2.81
N TYR A 126 -18.79 -21.94 1.69
CA TYR A 126 -18.68 -22.93 0.63
C TYR A 126 -18.03 -22.29 -0.59
N VAL A 127 -16.85 -22.78 -0.98
CA VAL A 127 -16.11 -22.30 -2.15
C VAL A 127 -16.31 -23.26 -3.30
N LEU A 128 -16.93 -22.78 -4.37
CA LEU A 128 -17.09 -23.48 -5.63
C LEU A 128 -16.07 -22.95 -6.64
N TYR A 129 -15.03 -23.72 -6.94
CA TYR A 129 -13.99 -23.35 -7.90
C TYR A 129 -14.02 -24.20 -9.16
N GLY A 130 -13.39 -23.74 -10.23
CA GLY A 130 -13.27 -24.50 -11.49
C GLY A 130 -13.04 -23.61 -12.71
N ILE A 131 -12.76 -24.24 -13.85
CA ILE A 131 -12.43 -23.54 -15.11
C ILE A 131 -13.60 -22.65 -15.57
N GLY A 132 -13.31 -21.58 -16.33
CA GLY A 132 -14.33 -20.71 -16.93
C GLY A 132 -15.31 -21.49 -17.81
N GLY A 133 -16.59 -21.11 -17.85
CA GLY A 133 -17.61 -21.81 -18.65
C GLY A 133 -18.20 -23.09 -18.04
N MET A 134 -17.71 -23.53 -16.87
CA MET A 134 -18.20 -24.73 -16.17
C MET A 134 -19.55 -24.59 -15.46
N GLY A 135 -20.10 -23.37 -15.40
CA GLY A 135 -21.42 -23.10 -14.82
C GLY A 135 -21.45 -22.84 -13.30
N LYS A 136 -20.34 -22.39 -12.70
CA LYS A 136 -20.28 -22.05 -11.25
C LYS A 136 -21.31 -21.01 -10.84
N THR A 137 -21.36 -19.90 -11.58
CA THR A 137 -22.36 -18.84 -11.46
C THR A 137 -23.77 -19.41 -11.61
N SER A 138 -24.00 -20.29 -12.59
CA SER A 138 -25.30 -20.95 -12.80
C SER A 138 -25.71 -21.85 -11.63
N VAL A 139 -24.77 -22.59 -11.01
CA VAL A 139 -25.03 -23.42 -9.82
C VAL A 139 -25.36 -22.55 -8.60
N ALA A 140 -24.59 -21.49 -8.37
CA ALA A 140 -24.86 -20.55 -7.28
C ALA A 140 -26.22 -19.87 -7.44
N GLN A 141 -26.57 -19.49 -8.66
CA GLN A 141 -27.87 -18.92 -9.00
C GLN A 141 -29.01 -19.93 -8.78
N ALA A 142 -28.87 -21.17 -9.25
CA ALA A 142 -29.86 -22.21 -9.04
C ALA A 142 -30.07 -22.51 -7.54
N TYR A 143 -28.99 -22.52 -6.75
CA TYR A 143 -29.08 -22.66 -5.30
C TYR A 143 -29.82 -21.48 -4.66
N ALA A 144 -29.52 -20.25 -5.08
CA ALA A 144 -30.17 -19.03 -4.59
C ALA A 144 -31.68 -19.03 -4.85
N HIS A 145 -32.10 -19.31 -6.09
CA HIS A 145 -33.52 -19.42 -6.46
C HIS A 145 -34.23 -20.54 -5.71
N ARG A 146 -33.57 -21.69 -5.54
CA ARG A 146 -34.11 -22.80 -4.73
C ARG A 146 -34.33 -22.37 -3.29
N CYS A 147 -33.36 -21.69 -2.67
CA CYS A 147 -33.48 -21.23 -1.29
C CYS A 147 -34.56 -20.16 -1.11
N LYS A 148 -34.75 -19.30 -2.12
CA LYS A 148 -35.85 -18.33 -2.16
C LYS A 148 -37.21 -19.02 -2.17
N VAL A 149 -37.41 -20.00 -3.06
CA VAL A 149 -38.67 -20.76 -3.15
C VAL A 149 -38.94 -21.57 -1.87
N GLU A 150 -37.90 -22.16 -1.28
CA GLU A 150 -38.01 -22.93 -0.04
C GLU A 150 -38.09 -22.06 1.23
N GLY A 151 -37.89 -20.74 1.14
CA GLY A 151 -37.91 -19.83 2.28
C GLY A 151 -36.83 -20.11 3.34
N ARG A 152 -35.65 -20.59 2.92
CA ARG A 152 -34.56 -21.01 3.84
C ARG A 152 -33.82 -19.87 4.52
N TYR A 153 -33.76 -18.72 3.86
CA TYR A 153 -33.07 -17.52 4.32
C TYR A 153 -34.05 -16.35 4.34
N ASP A 154 -33.85 -15.44 5.29
CA ASP A 154 -34.55 -14.18 5.35
C ASP A 154 -34.01 -13.20 4.29
N GLY A 155 -32.70 -13.28 4.00
CA GLY A 155 -32.00 -12.45 3.01
C GLY A 155 -31.07 -13.25 2.11
N ILE A 156 -31.12 -12.96 0.80
CA ILE A 156 -30.18 -13.51 -0.19
C ILE A 156 -29.57 -12.36 -0.98
N PHE A 157 -28.26 -12.17 -0.82
CA PHE A 157 -27.50 -11.07 -1.42
C PHE A 157 -26.50 -11.58 -2.45
N TRP A 158 -26.67 -11.17 -3.70
CA TRP A 158 -25.70 -11.44 -4.78
C TRP A 158 -24.69 -10.31 -4.91
N LEU A 159 -23.41 -10.61 -4.70
CA LEU A 159 -22.32 -9.65 -4.63
C LEU A 159 -21.31 -9.89 -5.75
N LYS A 160 -21.08 -8.86 -6.58
CA LYS A 160 -20.00 -8.88 -7.56
C LYS A 160 -18.69 -8.63 -6.84
N SER A 161 -17.74 -9.52 -7.05
CA SER A 161 -16.60 -9.62 -6.13
C SER A 161 -15.26 -9.76 -6.85
N GLN A 162 -15.15 -9.21 -8.06
CA GLN A 162 -13.93 -9.32 -8.85
C GLN A 162 -12.91 -8.21 -8.53
N THR A 163 -13.39 -7.00 -8.26
CA THR A 163 -12.56 -5.82 -7.94
C THR A 163 -12.98 -5.17 -6.63
N VAL A 164 -12.10 -4.35 -6.02
CA VAL A 164 -12.42 -3.62 -4.78
C VAL A 164 -13.63 -2.68 -4.97
N PRO A 165 -13.75 -1.89 -6.06
CA PRO A 165 -14.92 -1.03 -6.28
C PRO A 165 -16.23 -1.83 -6.40
N GLU A 166 -16.23 -2.99 -7.08
CA GLU A 166 -17.41 -3.86 -7.18
C GLU A 166 -17.83 -4.42 -5.82
N CYS A 167 -16.86 -4.88 -5.02
CA CYS A 167 -17.12 -5.36 -3.67
C CYS A 167 -17.73 -4.24 -2.81
N LYS A 168 -17.11 -3.05 -2.83
CA LYS A 168 -17.58 -1.86 -2.09
C LYS A 168 -19.00 -1.48 -2.48
N ALA A 169 -19.26 -1.33 -3.79
CA ALA A 169 -20.56 -0.90 -4.29
C ALA A 169 -21.67 -1.92 -4.00
N THR A 170 -21.45 -3.22 -4.29
CA THR A 170 -22.48 -4.25 -4.07
C THR A 170 -22.71 -4.55 -2.59
N PHE A 171 -21.66 -4.50 -1.76
CA PHE A 171 -21.81 -4.67 -0.31
C PHE A 171 -22.50 -3.46 0.33
N ALA A 172 -22.15 -2.22 -0.07
CA ALA A 172 -22.85 -1.00 0.33
C ALA A 172 -24.34 -1.04 -0.05
N ALA A 173 -24.67 -1.60 -1.21
CA ALA A 173 -26.05 -1.69 -1.68
C ALA A 173 -26.95 -2.52 -0.75
N ILE A 174 -26.41 -3.44 0.05
CA ILE A 174 -27.18 -4.20 1.04
C ILE A 174 -27.89 -3.27 2.02
N ALA A 175 -27.23 -2.21 2.49
CA ALA A 175 -27.84 -1.22 3.39
C ALA A 175 -29.11 -0.61 2.77
N VAL A 176 -29.02 -0.28 1.48
CA VAL A 176 -30.12 0.33 0.72
C VAL A 176 -31.22 -0.70 0.43
N TRP A 177 -30.85 -1.93 0.09
CA TRP A 177 -31.81 -3.00 -0.22
C TRP A 177 -32.66 -3.40 0.98
N LEU A 178 -32.05 -3.45 2.16
CA LEU A 178 -32.72 -3.74 3.42
C LEU A 178 -33.46 -2.53 4.00
N ASP A 179 -33.30 -1.35 3.39
CA ASP A 179 -33.76 -0.05 3.90
C ASP A 179 -33.29 0.14 5.36
N LEU A 180 -32.02 -0.20 5.63
CA LEU A 180 -31.46 -0.05 6.97
C LEU A 180 -31.61 1.40 7.42
N PRO A 181 -31.95 1.62 8.71
CA PRO A 181 -31.86 2.95 9.28
C PRO A 181 -30.50 3.56 8.94
N TYR A 182 -30.46 4.84 8.58
CA TYR A 182 -29.23 5.57 8.24
C TYR A 182 -28.57 5.20 6.90
N ALA A 183 -29.12 4.26 6.11
CA ALA A 183 -28.56 3.92 4.79
C ALA A 183 -28.60 5.13 3.83
N ASN A 184 -27.45 5.46 3.24
CA ASN A 184 -27.32 6.54 2.28
C ASN A 184 -27.73 6.06 0.88
N LYS A 185 -28.79 6.66 0.31
CA LYS A 185 -29.31 6.31 -1.02
C LYS A 185 -28.62 7.05 -2.17
N THR A 186 -27.76 8.03 -1.87
CA THR A 186 -27.16 8.98 -2.83
C THR A 186 -25.63 8.89 -2.91
N GLY A 187 -25.00 7.81 -2.45
CA GLY A 187 -23.65 7.45 -2.92
C GLY A 187 -22.50 7.35 -1.90
N ASN A 188 -22.72 7.53 -0.59
CA ASN A 188 -21.64 7.22 0.37
C ASN A 188 -21.54 5.69 0.61
N HIS A 189 -20.75 5.01 -0.22
CA HIS A 189 -20.55 3.57 -0.10
C HIS A 189 -19.82 3.17 1.19
N GLU A 190 -18.92 3.99 1.74
CA GLU A 190 -18.14 3.64 2.95
C GLU A 190 -19.02 3.57 4.20
N HIS A 191 -19.89 4.56 4.36
CA HIS A 191 -20.93 4.57 5.40
C HIS A 191 -21.81 3.32 5.34
N ASN A 192 -22.27 2.98 4.14
CA ASN A 192 -23.16 1.86 3.95
C ASN A 192 -22.46 0.52 4.20
N VAL A 193 -21.18 0.37 3.79
CA VAL A 193 -20.37 -0.81 4.13
C VAL A 193 -20.25 -0.97 5.64
N PHE A 194 -19.99 0.14 6.34
CA PHE A 194 -19.92 0.16 7.79
C PHE A 194 -21.25 -0.27 8.45
N LEU A 195 -22.38 0.30 8.01
CA LEU A 195 -23.72 -0.07 8.49
C LEU A 195 -24.02 -1.55 8.29
N VAL A 196 -23.73 -2.11 7.11
CA VAL A 196 -23.97 -3.53 6.82
C VAL A 196 -23.14 -4.42 7.73
N LYS A 197 -21.87 -4.07 7.98
CA LYS A 197 -21.01 -4.79 8.93
C LYS A 197 -21.60 -4.82 10.33
N GLN A 198 -21.97 -3.66 10.88
CA GLN A 198 -22.58 -3.55 12.21
C GLN A 198 -23.90 -4.32 12.31
N TRP A 199 -24.82 -4.08 11.37
CA TRP A 199 -26.11 -4.75 11.33
C TRP A 199 -25.95 -6.28 11.24
N SER A 200 -25.05 -6.75 10.37
CA SER A 200 -24.81 -8.20 10.22
C SER A 200 -24.25 -8.86 11.48
N GLY A 201 -23.58 -8.10 12.36
CA GLY A 201 -23.10 -8.56 13.66
C GLY A 201 -24.19 -8.71 14.73
N LYS A 202 -25.30 -7.96 14.59
CA LYS A 202 -26.38 -7.88 15.58
C LYS A 202 -27.63 -8.67 15.18
N THR A 203 -27.90 -8.84 13.89
CA THR A 203 -29.10 -9.53 13.41
C THR A 203 -29.14 -11.01 13.78
N ASN A 204 -30.33 -11.52 14.07
CA ASN A 204 -30.59 -12.95 14.27
C ASN A 204 -31.13 -13.66 13.01
N LYS A 205 -31.27 -12.91 11.90
CA LYS A 205 -31.79 -13.38 10.63
C LYS A 205 -30.78 -14.25 9.90
N LYS A 206 -31.27 -15.27 9.20
CA LYS A 206 -30.44 -16.13 8.35
C LYS A 206 -30.23 -15.45 7.00
N CYS A 207 -28.99 -15.09 6.73
CA CYS A 207 -28.59 -14.46 5.47
C CYS A 207 -27.62 -15.33 4.69
N LEU A 208 -27.83 -15.40 3.37
CA LEU A 208 -26.92 -15.99 2.41
C LEU A 208 -26.26 -14.90 1.57
N TYR A 209 -24.94 -14.84 1.59
CA TYR A 209 -24.14 -13.93 0.76
C TYR A 209 -23.44 -14.73 -0.32
N ILE A 210 -23.68 -14.38 -1.58
CA ILE A 210 -23.10 -15.06 -2.74
C ILE A 210 -22.07 -14.11 -3.37
N TYR A 211 -20.79 -14.42 -3.19
CA TYR A 211 -19.69 -13.66 -3.77
C TYR A 211 -19.29 -14.30 -5.10
N ASP A 212 -19.69 -13.68 -6.21
CA ASP A 212 -19.48 -14.21 -7.56
C ASP A 212 -18.18 -13.65 -8.17
N ASN A 213 -17.43 -14.52 -8.87
CA ASN A 213 -16.18 -14.21 -9.59
C ASN A 213 -15.05 -13.65 -8.72
N VAL A 214 -14.81 -14.24 -7.54
CA VAL A 214 -13.71 -13.82 -6.67
C VAL A 214 -12.36 -14.22 -7.26
N ASP A 215 -11.53 -13.26 -7.65
CA ASP A 215 -10.17 -13.51 -8.16
C ASP A 215 -9.15 -13.64 -6.99
N ASN A 216 -9.30 -12.87 -5.91
CA ASN A 216 -8.47 -12.93 -4.70
C ASN A 216 -9.31 -12.76 -3.44
N TYR A 217 -9.16 -13.67 -2.47
CA TYR A 217 -9.90 -13.61 -1.20
C TYR A 217 -9.58 -12.35 -0.38
N ALA A 218 -8.37 -11.80 -0.50
CA ALA A 218 -7.97 -10.59 0.23
C ALA A 218 -8.90 -9.41 -0.07
N LEU A 219 -9.49 -9.36 -1.26
CA LEU A 219 -10.48 -8.36 -1.67
C LEU A 219 -11.72 -8.36 -0.78
N LEU A 220 -12.08 -9.51 -0.21
CA LEU A 220 -13.30 -9.66 0.60
C LEU A 220 -13.09 -9.23 2.05
N THR A 221 -11.86 -9.09 2.52
CA THR A 221 -11.54 -8.87 3.95
C THR A 221 -12.33 -7.70 4.54
N ASP A 222 -12.52 -6.64 3.75
CA ASP A 222 -13.26 -5.44 4.15
C ASP A 222 -14.75 -5.45 3.81
N TYR A 223 -15.26 -6.53 3.22
CA TYR A 223 -16.65 -6.67 2.76
C TYR A 223 -17.25 -8.02 3.18
N LEU A 224 -16.84 -8.56 4.33
CA LEU A 224 -17.47 -9.72 4.97
C LEU A 224 -18.46 -9.26 6.07
N PRO A 225 -19.57 -10.00 6.28
CA PRO A 225 -20.44 -9.78 7.43
C PRO A 225 -19.72 -10.12 8.74
N GLN A 226 -20.08 -9.45 9.84
CA GLN A 226 -19.47 -9.64 11.15
C GLN A 226 -20.14 -10.73 12.01
N GLY A 227 -21.41 -11.04 11.75
CA GLY A 227 -22.16 -12.06 12.49
C GLY A 227 -22.19 -13.44 11.83
N SER A 228 -23.16 -14.26 12.22
CA SER A 228 -23.33 -15.61 11.67
C SER A 228 -24.04 -15.54 10.32
N ALA A 229 -23.35 -15.99 9.26
CA ALA A 229 -23.88 -15.97 7.90
C ALA A 229 -23.34 -17.14 7.07
N ASP A 230 -24.09 -17.48 6.02
CA ASP A 230 -23.68 -18.45 5.01
C ASP A 230 -23.09 -17.72 3.81
N LEU A 231 -21.91 -18.16 3.38
CA LEU A 231 -21.13 -17.55 2.31
C LEU A 231 -20.94 -18.56 1.18
N LEU A 232 -21.47 -18.28 -0.01
CA LEU A 232 -21.19 -19.06 -1.21
C LEU A 232 -20.26 -18.27 -2.14
N ILE A 233 -19.05 -18.77 -2.35
CA ILE A 233 -18.03 -18.11 -3.16
C ILE A 233 -17.87 -18.85 -4.48
N THR A 234 -17.94 -18.16 -5.61
CA THR A 234 -17.52 -18.72 -6.91
C THR A 234 -16.17 -18.14 -7.33
N THR A 235 -15.28 -18.99 -7.85
CA THR A 235 -13.94 -18.55 -8.28
C THR A 235 -13.38 -19.43 -9.39
N ARG A 236 -12.44 -18.90 -10.18
CA ARG A 236 -11.64 -19.71 -11.12
C ARG A 236 -10.46 -20.39 -10.44
N TYR A 237 -10.05 -19.90 -9.27
CA TYR A 237 -8.76 -20.20 -8.69
C TYR A 237 -8.88 -21.02 -7.42
N ARG A 238 -8.24 -22.18 -7.41
CA ARG A 238 -8.22 -23.07 -6.24
C ARG A 238 -7.56 -22.41 -5.02
N TRP A 239 -6.59 -21.51 -5.22
CA TRP A 239 -5.87 -20.87 -4.12
C TRP A 239 -6.71 -19.87 -3.32
N VAL A 240 -7.80 -19.33 -3.87
CA VAL A 240 -8.72 -18.44 -3.14
C VAL A 240 -9.26 -19.14 -1.89
N ALA A 241 -9.44 -20.46 -1.95
CA ALA A 241 -9.85 -21.28 -0.81
C ALA A 241 -8.84 -21.32 0.35
N LYS A 242 -7.54 -21.12 0.10
CA LYS A 242 -6.50 -21.13 1.14
C LYS A 242 -6.58 -19.90 2.07
N GLY A 243 -7.15 -18.80 1.60
CA GLY A 243 -7.28 -17.56 2.37
C GLY A 243 -8.54 -17.46 3.23
N VAL A 244 -9.48 -18.40 3.06
CA VAL A 244 -10.82 -18.30 3.68
C VAL A 244 -10.75 -18.57 5.18
N LYS A 245 -11.33 -17.64 5.98
CA LYS A 245 -11.48 -17.80 7.43
C LYS A 245 -12.82 -18.47 7.77
N GLY A 246 -12.85 -19.23 8.86
CA GLY A 246 -14.07 -19.89 9.38
C GLY A 246 -14.28 -21.32 8.86
N LYS A 247 -15.47 -21.87 9.11
CA LYS A 247 -15.81 -23.25 8.70
C LYS A 247 -15.98 -23.29 7.19
N THR A 248 -15.05 -23.94 6.51
CA THR A 248 -14.98 -23.89 5.04
C THR A 248 -15.12 -25.26 4.41
N SER A 249 -15.90 -25.36 3.34
CA SER A 249 -15.93 -26.49 2.41
C SER A 249 -15.53 -26.01 1.02
N VAL A 250 -14.74 -26.78 0.32
CA VAL A 250 -14.19 -26.42 -0.99
C VAL A 250 -14.52 -27.54 -1.96
N ALA A 251 -15.15 -27.20 -3.07
CA ALA A 251 -15.49 -28.16 -4.11
C ALA A 251 -15.11 -27.62 -5.49
N GLU A 252 -14.52 -28.51 -6.29
CA GLU A 252 -14.33 -28.27 -7.71
C GLU A 252 -15.61 -28.58 -8.46
N LEU A 253 -16.05 -27.66 -9.32
CA LEU A 253 -17.14 -27.94 -10.23
C LEU A 253 -16.62 -28.74 -11.42
N THR A 254 -16.91 -30.03 -11.42
CA THR A 254 -16.50 -30.97 -12.47
C THR A 254 -17.39 -30.87 -13.72
N PRO A 255 -16.96 -31.45 -14.86
CA PRO A 255 -17.78 -31.47 -16.07
C PRO A 255 -19.14 -32.15 -15.87
N LEU A 256 -20.08 -31.91 -16.79
CA LEU A 256 -21.37 -32.59 -16.78
C LEU A 256 -21.20 -34.09 -16.97
N SER A 257 -22.03 -34.87 -16.30
CA SER A 257 -22.16 -36.30 -16.59
C SER A 257 -22.64 -36.49 -18.03
N SER A 258 -22.43 -37.67 -18.61
CA SER A 258 -22.88 -37.96 -19.98
C SER A 258 -24.40 -37.80 -20.12
N SER A 259 -25.18 -38.18 -19.09
CA SER A 259 -26.64 -37.99 -19.09
C SER A 259 -27.04 -36.53 -19.05
N ASP A 260 -26.41 -35.71 -18.19
CA ASP A 260 -26.74 -34.28 -18.08
C ASP A 260 -26.29 -33.51 -19.33
N SER A 261 -25.18 -33.93 -19.94
CA SER A 261 -24.67 -33.38 -21.20
C SER A 261 -25.66 -33.56 -22.34
N VAL A 262 -26.23 -34.77 -22.48
CA VAL A 262 -27.25 -35.07 -23.49
C VAL A 262 -28.55 -34.29 -23.19
N SER A 263 -28.96 -34.21 -21.92
CA SER A 263 -30.14 -33.45 -21.52
C SER A 263 -30.02 -31.96 -21.87
N LEU A 264 -28.85 -31.35 -21.60
CA LEU A 264 -28.57 -29.96 -21.95
C LEU A 264 -28.63 -29.74 -23.46
N PHE A 265 -27.97 -30.62 -24.23
CA PHE A 265 -27.97 -30.56 -25.69
C PHE A 265 -29.39 -30.62 -26.27
N LYS A 266 -30.22 -31.55 -25.78
CA LYS A 266 -31.62 -31.70 -26.19
C LYS A 266 -32.47 -30.49 -25.85
N THR A 267 -32.33 -29.97 -24.63
CA THR A 267 -33.11 -28.82 -24.15
C THR A 267 -32.87 -27.59 -25.02
N ILE A 268 -31.62 -27.33 -25.40
CA ILE A 268 -31.26 -26.19 -26.25
C ILE A 268 -31.83 -26.33 -27.66
N ARG A 269 -31.91 -27.56 -28.19
CA ARG A 269 -32.45 -27.79 -29.54
C ARG A 269 -33.96 -27.62 -29.66
N LYS A 270 -34.73 -27.57 -28.55
CA LYS A 270 -36.21 -27.36 -28.40
C LYS A 270 -37.17 -28.23 -29.25
N HIS A 271 -36.81 -28.59 -30.48
CA HIS A 271 -37.58 -29.36 -31.48
C HIS A 271 -36.93 -30.71 -31.81
N TYR A 272 -36.02 -31.21 -30.97
CA TYR A 272 -35.45 -32.54 -31.14
C TYR A 272 -36.37 -33.55 -30.43
N SER A 273 -37.29 -34.17 -31.17
CA SER A 273 -38.12 -35.26 -30.64
C SER A 273 -37.33 -36.56 -30.63
N ASP A 274 -37.37 -37.29 -29.52
CA ASP A 274 -36.76 -38.63 -29.43
C ASP A 274 -37.44 -39.66 -30.36
N GLU A 275 -38.61 -39.33 -30.91
CA GLU A 275 -39.40 -40.21 -31.77
C GLU A 275 -38.94 -40.25 -33.23
N GLU A 276 -38.13 -39.28 -33.70
CA GLU A 276 -37.70 -39.18 -35.11
C GLU A 276 -36.19 -39.40 -35.35
N ALA A 277 -35.37 -39.47 -34.29
CA ALA A 277 -33.91 -39.64 -34.42
C ALA A 277 -33.52 -41.13 -34.45
N PRO A 278 -32.81 -41.63 -35.49
CA PRO A 278 -32.29 -43.00 -35.51
C PRO A 278 -31.38 -43.29 -34.30
N GLU A 279 -31.38 -44.51 -33.76
CA GLU A 279 -30.47 -44.93 -32.65
C GLU A 279 -28.99 -44.55 -32.94
N SER A 280 -28.58 -44.63 -34.21
CA SER A 280 -27.24 -44.26 -34.67
C SER A 280 -26.89 -42.77 -34.45
N GLU A 281 -27.88 -41.86 -34.40
CA GLU A 281 -27.64 -40.44 -34.15
C GLU A 281 -27.47 -40.15 -32.65
N GLN A 282 -28.12 -40.91 -31.76
CA GLN A 282 -27.92 -40.77 -30.31
C GLN A 282 -26.50 -41.12 -29.88
N ASP A 283 -25.91 -42.16 -30.47
CA ASP A 283 -24.51 -42.54 -30.20
C ASP A 283 -23.53 -41.50 -30.76
N LEU A 284 -23.84 -40.86 -31.88
CA LEU A 284 -23.05 -39.74 -32.41
C LEU A 284 -23.16 -38.48 -31.54
N ILE A 285 -24.32 -38.21 -30.95
CA ILE A 285 -24.49 -37.13 -29.96
C ILE A 285 -23.62 -37.42 -28.74
N LYS A 286 -23.67 -38.64 -28.18
CA LYS A 286 -22.80 -39.02 -27.07
C LYS A 286 -21.33 -38.84 -27.43
N SER A 287 -20.90 -39.31 -28.60
CA SER A 287 -19.52 -39.17 -29.08
C SER A 287 -19.10 -37.70 -29.25
N LEU A 288 -19.97 -36.84 -29.78
CA LEU A 288 -19.73 -35.39 -29.89
C LEU A 288 -19.54 -34.75 -28.50
N LEU A 289 -20.41 -35.11 -27.54
CA LEU A 289 -20.40 -34.55 -26.19
C LEU A 289 -19.24 -35.08 -25.34
N GLU A 290 -18.85 -36.34 -25.52
CA GLU A 290 -17.61 -36.93 -24.98
C GLU A 290 -16.39 -36.19 -25.52
N GLY A 291 -16.38 -35.81 -26.80
CA GLY A 291 -15.34 -34.96 -27.40
C GLY A 291 -15.27 -33.54 -26.81
N CYS A 292 -16.32 -33.10 -26.11
CA CYS A 292 -16.36 -31.84 -25.36
C CYS A 292 -16.04 -32.02 -23.87
N SER A 293 -15.70 -33.24 -23.43
CA SER A 293 -15.44 -33.62 -22.04
C SER A 293 -16.53 -33.18 -21.06
N GLY A 294 -17.79 -33.06 -21.49
CA GLY A 294 -18.89 -32.59 -20.64
C GLY A 294 -18.87 -31.10 -20.29
N HIS A 295 -18.13 -30.25 -21.02
CA HIS A 295 -18.02 -28.81 -20.75
C HIS A 295 -19.32 -28.05 -21.11
N PRO A 296 -20.06 -27.47 -20.14
CA PRO A 296 -21.41 -26.92 -20.38
C PRO A 296 -21.47 -25.85 -21.47
N LEU A 297 -20.55 -24.88 -21.45
CA LEU A 297 -20.51 -23.83 -22.47
C LEU A 297 -20.24 -24.40 -23.87
N ALA A 298 -19.44 -25.46 -23.98
CA ALA A 298 -19.15 -26.07 -25.27
C ALA A 298 -20.42 -26.74 -25.81
N ILE A 299 -21.10 -27.51 -24.96
CA ILE A 299 -22.35 -28.18 -25.31
C ILE A 299 -23.40 -27.16 -25.75
N GLU A 300 -23.53 -26.03 -25.03
CA GLU A 300 -24.44 -24.94 -25.40
C GLU A 300 -24.16 -24.40 -26.80
N GLN A 301 -22.89 -24.17 -27.12
CA GLN A 301 -22.48 -23.65 -28.42
C GLN A 301 -22.62 -24.67 -29.56
N PHE A 302 -22.26 -25.94 -29.32
CA PHE A 302 -22.46 -27.00 -30.32
C PHE A 302 -23.95 -27.17 -30.64
N ALA A 303 -24.80 -27.21 -29.60
CA ALA A 303 -26.25 -27.34 -29.77
C ALA A 303 -26.84 -26.14 -30.53
N ALA A 304 -26.45 -24.91 -30.17
CA ALA A 304 -26.89 -23.69 -30.82
C ALA A 304 -26.45 -23.63 -32.29
N TYR A 305 -25.17 -23.89 -32.59
CA TYR A 305 -24.66 -23.87 -33.96
C TYR A 305 -25.33 -24.92 -34.86
N ILE A 306 -25.56 -26.13 -34.34
CA ILE A 306 -26.26 -27.20 -35.07
C ILE A 306 -27.72 -26.81 -35.32
N GLY A 307 -28.41 -26.28 -34.30
CA GLY A 307 -29.80 -25.86 -34.38
C GLY A 307 -30.02 -24.74 -35.39
N THR A 308 -29.26 -23.65 -35.27
CA THR A 308 -29.36 -22.45 -36.11
C THR A 308 -29.10 -22.73 -37.58
N ASN A 309 -28.17 -23.64 -37.87
CA ASN A 309 -27.87 -24.03 -39.25
C ASN A 309 -28.72 -25.21 -39.76
N GLY A 310 -29.66 -25.73 -38.95
CA GLY A 310 -30.51 -26.86 -39.34
C GLY A 310 -29.74 -28.15 -39.62
N PHE A 311 -28.56 -28.35 -39.02
CA PHE A 311 -27.75 -29.54 -39.26
C PHE A 311 -28.27 -30.76 -38.50
N THR A 312 -28.10 -31.94 -39.11
CA THR A 312 -28.06 -33.20 -38.37
C THR A 312 -26.68 -33.38 -37.75
N VAL A 313 -26.57 -34.16 -36.68
CA VAL A 313 -25.30 -34.36 -35.97
C VAL A 313 -24.22 -34.99 -36.87
N PRO A 314 -24.53 -35.97 -37.76
CA PRO A 314 -23.56 -36.49 -38.71
C PRO A 314 -23.03 -35.44 -39.69
N MET A 315 -23.90 -34.59 -40.24
CA MET A 315 -23.51 -33.52 -41.16
C MET A 315 -22.58 -32.51 -40.49
N PHE A 316 -22.92 -32.14 -39.25
CA PHE A 316 -22.09 -31.26 -38.44
C PHE A 316 -20.72 -31.88 -38.18
N LEU A 317 -20.66 -33.13 -37.72
CA LEU A 317 -19.40 -33.83 -37.43
C LEU A 317 -18.47 -33.91 -38.64
N ASP A 318 -19.01 -34.15 -39.84
CA ASP A 318 -18.22 -34.16 -41.08
C ASP A 318 -17.66 -32.77 -41.42
N LYS A 319 -18.47 -31.71 -41.29
CA LYS A 319 -18.02 -30.32 -41.47
C LYS A 319 -16.95 -29.94 -40.43
N TYR A 320 -17.19 -30.28 -39.18
CA TYR A 320 -16.31 -30.00 -38.05
C TYR A 320 -14.95 -30.71 -38.18
N LYS A 321 -14.93 -32.00 -38.57
CA LYS A 321 -13.68 -32.75 -38.84
C LYS A 321 -12.86 -32.11 -39.95
N ARG A 322 -13.51 -31.74 -41.07
CA ARG A 322 -12.84 -31.04 -42.18
C ARG A 322 -12.26 -29.70 -41.75
N MET A 323 -12.96 -28.96 -40.90
CA MET A 323 -12.48 -27.67 -40.40
C MET A 323 -11.33 -27.84 -39.39
N THR A 324 -11.43 -28.80 -38.47
CA THR A 324 -10.35 -29.16 -37.52
C THR A 324 -9.05 -29.45 -38.27
N LEU A 325 -9.13 -30.27 -39.33
CA LEU A 325 -7.99 -30.59 -40.21
C LEU A 325 -7.46 -29.40 -41.00
N ARG A 326 -8.27 -28.37 -41.25
CA ARG A 326 -7.81 -27.14 -41.94
C ARG A 326 -7.13 -26.16 -40.98
N ILE A 327 -7.61 -26.07 -39.74
CA ILE A 327 -7.13 -25.12 -38.74
C ILE A 327 -5.85 -25.63 -38.06
N HIS A 328 -5.73 -26.93 -37.81
CA HIS A 328 -4.60 -27.51 -37.04
C HIS A 328 -3.52 -28.17 -37.93
N LYS A 329 -3.26 -27.62 -39.12
CA LYS A 329 -2.41 -28.24 -40.16
C LYS A 329 -0.91 -28.35 -39.82
N ASP A 330 -0.39 -27.57 -38.87
CA ASP A 330 1.05 -27.42 -38.59
C ASP A 330 1.53 -27.88 -37.19
N MET A 331 0.72 -28.61 -36.42
CA MET A 331 1.04 -28.95 -35.02
C MET A 331 1.45 -30.43 -34.80
N SER A 332 2.31 -30.98 -35.66
CA SER A 332 2.89 -32.33 -35.47
C SER A 332 4.05 -32.39 -34.47
N HIS A 333 4.44 -31.28 -33.82
CA HIS A 333 5.68 -31.20 -33.04
C HIS A 333 5.58 -30.71 -31.60
N SER A 334 4.41 -30.37 -31.06
CA SER A 334 4.28 -30.05 -29.63
C SER A 334 3.62 -31.19 -28.87
N LYS A 335 4.45 -32.08 -28.30
CA LYS A 335 4.07 -32.86 -27.13
C LYS A 335 3.93 -31.89 -25.96
N VAL A 336 2.71 -31.43 -25.68
CA VAL A 336 2.36 -30.88 -24.37
C VAL A 336 1.47 -31.92 -23.70
N ASP A 337 2.00 -32.50 -22.62
CA ASP A 337 1.34 -33.53 -21.83
C ASP A 337 0.00 -33.04 -21.25
N GLY A 338 -1.02 -33.88 -21.45
CA GLY A 338 -2.20 -34.03 -20.59
C GLY A 338 -3.05 -32.80 -20.26
N PHE A 339 -3.96 -32.37 -21.14
CA PHE A 339 -5.30 -31.80 -20.83
C PHE A 339 -6.00 -31.44 -22.16
N ILE A 340 -7.05 -32.15 -22.61
CA ILE A 340 -7.85 -31.71 -23.78
C ILE A 340 -9.07 -30.90 -23.28
N PRO A 341 -9.15 -29.58 -23.57
CA PRO A 341 -10.33 -29.03 -24.27
C PRO A 341 -10.11 -27.77 -25.15
N ASN A 342 -8.89 -27.30 -25.45
CA ASN A 342 -8.72 -26.01 -26.16
C ASN A 342 -9.01 -26.02 -27.68
N HIS A 343 -8.92 -27.17 -28.36
CA HIS A 343 -9.05 -27.22 -29.82
C HIS A 343 -10.50 -27.29 -30.33
N SER A 344 -11.43 -27.83 -29.51
CA SER A 344 -12.81 -28.08 -29.95
C SER A 344 -13.68 -26.83 -29.96
N LEU A 345 -13.61 -26.04 -28.89
CA LEU A 345 -14.22 -24.71 -28.81
C LEU A 345 -13.61 -23.75 -29.81
N HIS A 346 -12.28 -23.76 -29.98
CA HIS A 346 -11.61 -22.91 -30.97
C HIS A 346 -12.10 -23.17 -32.40
N THR A 347 -12.20 -24.45 -32.80
CA THR A 347 -12.72 -24.82 -34.13
C THR A 347 -14.17 -24.36 -34.31
N LEU A 348 -15.02 -24.54 -33.30
CA LEU A 348 -16.44 -24.14 -33.35
C LEU A 348 -16.59 -22.61 -33.38
N TRP A 349 -15.82 -21.88 -32.58
CA TRP A 349 -15.80 -20.41 -32.63
C TRP A 349 -15.35 -19.93 -33.98
N GLN A 350 -14.28 -20.50 -34.55
CA GLN A 350 -13.85 -20.12 -35.89
C GLN A 350 -14.94 -20.37 -36.94
N MET A 351 -15.65 -21.51 -36.86
CA MET A 351 -16.79 -21.79 -37.75
C MET A 351 -17.95 -20.80 -37.57
N SER A 352 -18.17 -20.31 -36.35
CA SER A 352 -19.21 -19.33 -36.03
C SER A 352 -18.80 -17.93 -36.48
N PHE A 353 -17.53 -17.56 -36.28
CA PHE A 353 -16.94 -16.30 -36.74
C PHE A 353 -16.97 -16.23 -38.26
N ASP A 354 -16.48 -17.27 -38.97
CA ASP A 354 -16.53 -17.39 -40.43
C ASP A 354 -17.95 -17.20 -40.99
N GLN A 355 -18.98 -17.63 -40.25
CA GLN A 355 -20.39 -17.52 -40.65
C GLN A 355 -20.93 -16.08 -40.56
N ILE A 356 -20.44 -15.29 -39.60
CA ILE A 356 -20.86 -13.89 -39.43
C ILE A 356 -19.91 -12.90 -40.10
N MET A 357 -18.75 -13.34 -40.61
CA MET A 357 -17.77 -12.45 -41.23
C MET A 357 -18.41 -11.60 -42.32
N GLY A 358 -18.15 -10.29 -42.26
CA GLY A 358 -18.66 -9.31 -43.22
C GLY A 358 -20.10 -8.83 -42.96
N THR A 359 -20.81 -9.36 -41.95
CA THR A 359 -22.16 -8.91 -41.57
C THR A 359 -22.13 -7.89 -40.42
N ASP A 360 -23.27 -7.26 -40.16
CA ASP A 360 -23.44 -6.37 -39.00
C ASP A 360 -23.22 -7.11 -37.67
N ALA A 361 -23.55 -8.41 -37.60
CA ALA A 361 -23.29 -9.25 -36.42
C ALA A 361 -21.80 -9.37 -36.10
N SER A 362 -20.92 -9.52 -37.11
CA SER A 362 -19.47 -9.52 -36.90
C SER A 362 -18.96 -8.18 -36.39
N ARG A 363 -19.44 -7.06 -36.96
CA ARG A 363 -19.05 -5.72 -36.51
C ARG A 363 -19.52 -5.44 -35.09
N LEU A 364 -20.74 -5.85 -34.77
CA LEU A 364 -21.30 -5.73 -33.42
C LEU A 364 -20.52 -6.57 -32.41
N LEU A 365 -20.20 -7.84 -32.73
CA LEU A 365 -19.40 -8.68 -31.85
C LEU A 365 -18.02 -8.08 -31.58
N ALA A 366 -17.41 -7.44 -32.57
CA ALA A 366 -16.15 -6.71 -32.40
C ALA A 366 -16.29 -5.58 -31.37
N ILE A 367 -17.32 -4.75 -31.51
CA ILE A 367 -17.61 -3.64 -30.58
C ILE A 367 -17.86 -4.17 -29.17
N LEU A 368 -18.74 -5.17 -29.02
CA LEU A 368 -19.04 -5.80 -27.72
C LEU A 368 -17.79 -6.42 -27.09
N SER A 369 -16.86 -6.93 -27.90
CA SER A 369 -15.61 -7.50 -27.42
C SER A 369 -14.65 -6.45 -26.84
N MET A 370 -14.81 -5.16 -27.16
CA MET A 370 -14.00 -4.07 -26.59
C MET A 370 -14.51 -3.60 -25.21
N LEU A 371 -15.74 -3.97 -24.84
CA LEU A 371 -16.43 -3.48 -23.66
C LEU A 371 -16.31 -4.45 -22.47
N ASN A 372 -16.82 -4.03 -21.31
CA ASN A 372 -17.07 -4.97 -20.22
C ASN A 372 -18.00 -6.10 -20.73
N PRO A 373 -17.58 -7.37 -20.66
CA PRO A 373 -18.37 -8.49 -21.17
C PRO A 373 -19.70 -8.70 -20.43
N ASP A 374 -19.82 -8.14 -19.23
CA ASP A 374 -21.00 -8.27 -18.37
C ASP A 374 -21.84 -6.97 -18.40
N GLU A 375 -23.16 -7.11 -18.48
CA GLU A 375 -24.18 -6.06 -18.35
C GLU A 375 -24.13 -4.89 -19.36
N ILE A 376 -23.70 -5.15 -20.60
CA ILE A 376 -23.72 -4.15 -21.69
C ILE A 376 -25.15 -3.65 -21.92
N GLN A 377 -25.36 -2.34 -21.83
CA GLN A 377 -26.66 -1.69 -22.03
C GLN A 377 -27.03 -1.66 -23.51
N TYR A 378 -28.23 -2.11 -23.87
CA TYR A 378 -28.77 -2.02 -25.21
C TYR A 378 -28.81 -0.57 -25.71
N GLU A 379 -29.22 0.38 -24.86
CA GLU A 379 -29.40 1.79 -25.22
C GLU A 379 -28.09 2.51 -25.54
N MET A 380 -26.93 1.91 -25.23
CA MET A 380 -25.61 2.40 -25.61
C MET A 380 -25.25 2.05 -27.05
N LEU A 381 -25.80 0.97 -27.58
CA LEU A 381 -25.52 0.47 -28.93
C LEU A 381 -26.32 1.20 -30.00
N VAL A 382 -27.47 1.79 -29.66
CA VAL A 382 -28.33 2.51 -30.60
C VAL A 382 -27.86 3.98 -30.74
N LEU A 383 -27.52 4.36 -31.97
CA LEU A 383 -27.01 5.68 -32.34
C LEU A 383 -28.09 6.56 -32.95
N ASP A 384 -27.95 7.88 -32.80
CA ASP A 384 -28.86 8.82 -33.45
C ASP A 384 -28.46 8.98 -34.93
N SER A 385 -29.41 9.37 -35.79
CA SER A 385 -29.14 9.57 -37.23
C SER A 385 -28.02 10.58 -37.49
N ASP A 386 -27.91 11.57 -36.61
CA ASP A 386 -26.99 12.71 -36.72
C ASP A 386 -25.61 12.40 -36.11
N ASP A 387 -25.42 11.22 -35.49
CA ASP A 387 -24.15 10.83 -34.90
C ASP A 387 -23.07 10.64 -36.00
N SER A 388 -21.97 11.38 -35.87
CA SER A 388 -20.82 11.32 -36.78
C SER A 388 -19.91 10.14 -36.42
N VAL A 389 -20.36 8.92 -36.71
CA VAL A 389 -19.58 7.70 -36.50
C VAL A 389 -18.96 7.18 -37.79
N ASP A 390 -17.86 6.46 -37.63
CA ASP A 390 -17.20 5.73 -38.71
C ASP A 390 -18.16 4.68 -39.34
N SER A 391 -17.99 4.41 -40.65
CA SER A 391 -18.90 3.52 -41.39
C SER A 391 -18.93 2.07 -40.89
N PHE A 392 -17.97 1.67 -40.05
CA PHE A 392 -18.00 0.39 -39.34
C PHE A 392 -19.20 0.27 -38.39
N ALA A 393 -19.57 1.36 -37.72
CA ALA A 393 -20.66 1.40 -36.74
C ALA A 393 -21.94 2.07 -37.26
N ASP A 394 -22.01 2.46 -38.54
CA ASP A 394 -23.17 3.18 -39.10
C ASP A 394 -24.48 2.36 -39.05
N PHE A 395 -24.39 1.02 -39.05
CA PHE A 395 -25.56 0.15 -38.85
C PHE A 395 -26.24 0.36 -37.49
N CYS A 396 -25.51 0.86 -36.50
CA CYS A 396 -26.03 1.13 -35.16
C CYS A 396 -27.01 2.32 -35.12
N LYS A 397 -27.14 3.09 -36.21
CA LYS A 397 -28.16 4.14 -36.37
C LYS A 397 -29.55 3.61 -36.71
N ASP A 398 -29.64 2.33 -37.06
CA ASP A 398 -30.88 1.64 -37.37
C ASP A 398 -31.13 0.56 -36.30
N GLU A 399 -32.08 0.83 -35.41
CA GLU A 399 -32.45 -0.06 -34.31
C GLU A 399 -32.80 -1.48 -34.81
N GLY A 400 -33.44 -1.61 -35.98
CA GLY A 400 -33.79 -2.90 -36.56
C GLY A 400 -32.56 -3.71 -36.99
N ARG A 401 -31.53 -3.05 -37.52
CA ARG A 401 -30.26 -3.72 -37.88
C ARG A 401 -29.47 -4.14 -36.65
N VAL A 402 -29.53 -3.37 -35.56
CA VAL A 402 -28.94 -3.76 -34.27
C VAL A 402 -29.65 -5.00 -33.72
N ASP A 403 -30.98 -5.03 -33.75
CA ASP A 403 -31.78 -6.17 -33.30
C ASP A 403 -31.50 -7.44 -34.12
N ASP A 404 -31.42 -7.32 -35.45
CA ASP A 404 -31.07 -8.45 -36.33
C ASP A 404 -29.66 -8.97 -36.02
N ALA A 405 -28.67 -8.08 -35.84
CA ALA A 405 -27.32 -8.45 -35.45
C ALA A 405 -27.26 -9.15 -34.08
N LEU A 406 -27.97 -8.62 -33.06
CA LEU A 406 -28.07 -9.25 -31.74
C LEU A 406 -28.75 -10.61 -31.80
N LYS A 407 -29.78 -10.75 -32.64
CA LYS A 407 -30.49 -12.01 -32.85
C LYS A 407 -29.58 -13.06 -33.50
N ASP A 408 -28.81 -12.68 -34.52
CA ASP A 408 -27.84 -13.57 -35.16
C ASP A 408 -26.76 -14.05 -34.18
N LEU A 409 -26.21 -13.15 -33.37
CA LEU A 409 -25.24 -13.50 -32.33
C LEU A 409 -25.85 -14.39 -31.23
N SER A 410 -27.09 -14.13 -30.83
CA SER A 410 -27.81 -14.92 -29.82
C SER A 410 -28.13 -16.33 -30.33
N ASN A 411 -28.54 -16.46 -31.60
CA ASN A 411 -28.80 -17.75 -32.25
C ASN A 411 -27.56 -18.64 -32.30
N LEU A 412 -26.36 -18.05 -32.41
CA LEU A 412 -25.09 -18.78 -32.35
C LEU A 412 -24.57 -18.99 -30.91
N ALA A 413 -25.34 -18.57 -29.89
CA ALA A 413 -24.92 -18.57 -28.48
C ALA A 413 -23.57 -17.86 -28.25
N LEU A 414 -23.29 -16.81 -29.03
CA LEU A 414 -22.12 -15.96 -28.85
C LEU A 414 -22.36 -14.88 -27.79
N ILE A 415 -23.61 -14.45 -27.62
CA ILE A 415 -24.06 -13.53 -26.57
C ILE A 415 -25.31 -14.09 -25.87
N LYS A 416 -25.64 -13.53 -24.71
CA LYS A 416 -26.90 -13.76 -24.00
C LYS A 416 -27.56 -12.41 -23.73
N SER A 417 -28.84 -12.28 -24.08
CA SER A 417 -29.61 -11.07 -23.84
C SER A 417 -30.65 -11.29 -22.74
N PHE A 418 -30.68 -10.39 -21.76
CA PHE A 418 -31.61 -10.37 -20.63
C PHE A 418 -32.31 -9.01 -20.58
N GLY A 419 -33.46 -8.89 -21.25
CA GLY A 419 -34.13 -7.59 -21.41
C GLY A 419 -33.22 -6.63 -22.18
N SER A 420 -32.93 -5.46 -21.59
CA SER A 420 -32.02 -4.46 -22.16
C SER A 420 -30.53 -4.67 -21.84
N ARG A 421 -30.16 -5.82 -21.27
CA ARG A 421 -28.76 -6.15 -20.92
C ARG A 421 -28.22 -7.27 -21.79
N ILE A 422 -27.00 -7.10 -22.27
CA ILE A 422 -26.29 -8.04 -23.12
C ILE A 422 -25.05 -8.54 -22.38
N ASN A 423 -24.84 -9.85 -22.37
CA ASN A 423 -23.69 -10.51 -21.79
C ASN A 423 -22.92 -11.26 -22.87
N LEU A 424 -21.62 -10.99 -22.99
CA LEU A 424 -20.67 -11.70 -23.84
C LEU A 424 -19.80 -12.59 -22.96
N HIS A 425 -19.66 -13.87 -23.28
CA HIS A 425 -18.77 -14.72 -22.48
C HIS A 425 -17.29 -14.34 -22.70
N ARG A 426 -16.53 -14.09 -21.63
CA ARG A 426 -15.11 -13.66 -21.67
C ARG A 426 -14.19 -14.51 -22.55
N MET A 427 -14.44 -15.81 -22.66
CA MET A 427 -13.65 -16.67 -23.55
C MET A 427 -13.95 -16.41 -25.03
N ILE A 428 -15.19 -16.06 -25.38
CA ILE A 428 -15.60 -15.69 -26.73
C ILE A 428 -15.00 -14.32 -27.07
N GLN A 429 -15.08 -13.36 -26.15
CA GLN A 429 -14.42 -12.06 -26.26
C GLN A 429 -12.93 -12.20 -26.61
N LYS A 430 -12.18 -13.00 -25.83
CA LYS A 430 -10.76 -13.24 -26.10
C LYS A 430 -10.53 -13.99 -27.41
N ALA A 431 -11.32 -15.03 -27.70
CA ALA A 431 -11.18 -15.80 -28.93
C ALA A 431 -11.44 -14.95 -30.19
N TYR A 432 -12.38 -14.01 -30.11
CA TYR A 432 -12.71 -13.13 -31.24
C TYR A 432 -11.65 -12.05 -31.47
N LEU A 433 -11.11 -11.43 -30.41
CA LEU A 433 -10.09 -10.39 -30.51
C LEU A 433 -8.72 -10.91 -30.97
N PHE A 434 -8.37 -12.15 -30.64
CA PHE A 434 -7.04 -12.72 -30.87
C PHE A 434 -7.04 -13.92 -31.83
N THR A 435 -8.05 -14.06 -32.69
CA THR A 435 -8.04 -15.09 -33.74
C THR A 435 -7.21 -14.64 -34.96
N ASP A 436 -6.38 -15.55 -35.48
CA ASP A 436 -5.55 -15.33 -36.68
C ASP A 436 -6.37 -15.13 -37.96
N LYS A 437 -7.67 -15.42 -37.92
CA LYS A 437 -8.61 -15.33 -39.05
C LYS A 437 -9.76 -14.35 -38.79
N GLY A 438 -9.65 -13.51 -37.77
CA GLY A 438 -10.64 -12.49 -37.42
C GLY A 438 -10.57 -11.25 -38.32
N LEU A 439 -11.19 -10.17 -37.83
CA LEU A 439 -11.10 -8.84 -38.43
C LEU A 439 -9.63 -8.39 -38.55
N CYS A 440 -9.31 -7.61 -39.59
CA CYS A 440 -7.96 -7.09 -39.73
C CYS A 440 -7.66 -6.05 -38.62
N PRO A 441 -6.38 -5.75 -38.34
CA PRO A 441 -6.02 -4.77 -37.31
C PRO A 441 -6.69 -3.39 -37.48
N GLU A 442 -6.89 -2.96 -38.72
CA GLU A 442 -7.59 -1.71 -39.03
C GLU A 442 -9.08 -1.77 -38.64
N GLU A 443 -9.75 -2.89 -38.89
CA GLU A 443 -11.15 -3.09 -38.48
C GLU A 443 -11.29 -3.21 -36.96
N LEU A 444 -10.33 -3.86 -36.29
CA LEU A 444 -10.29 -3.89 -34.82
C LEU A 444 -10.08 -2.49 -34.24
N GLN A 445 -9.22 -1.66 -34.83
CA GLN A 445 -9.08 -0.26 -34.44
C GLN A 445 -10.40 0.51 -34.63
N ARG A 446 -11.13 0.28 -35.72
CA ARG A 446 -12.44 0.92 -35.96
C ARG A 446 -13.48 0.45 -34.93
N ALA A 447 -13.47 -0.83 -34.56
CA ALA A 447 -14.31 -1.35 -33.48
C ALA A 447 -13.97 -0.74 -32.12
N PHE A 448 -12.67 -0.57 -31.81
CA PHE A 448 -12.19 0.13 -30.61
C PHE A 448 -12.69 1.58 -30.59
N SER A 449 -12.51 2.32 -31.68
CA SER A 449 -12.99 3.71 -31.81
C SER A 449 -14.51 3.81 -31.65
N ALA A 450 -15.27 2.87 -32.22
CA ALA A 450 -16.73 2.83 -32.07
C ALA A 450 -17.16 2.56 -30.63
N ALA A 451 -16.51 1.61 -29.94
CA ALA A 451 -16.79 1.31 -28.54
C ALA A 451 -16.46 2.51 -27.62
N VAL A 452 -15.32 3.16 -27.83
CA VAL A 452 -14.96 4.40 -27.15
C VAL A 452 -16.03 5.46 -27.36
N TYR A 453 -16.44 5.70 -28.61
CA TYR A 453 -17.45 6.71 -28.94
C TYR A 453 -18.79 6.43 -28.21
N MET A 454 -19.26 5.19 -28.24
CA MET A 454 -20.51 4.77 -27.59
C MET A 454 -20.48 4.98 -26.07
N VAL A 455 -19.38 4.59 -25.40
CA VAL A 455 -19.21 4.80 -23.96
C VAL A 455 -19.10 6.30 -23.66
N ASN A 456 -18.25 7.02 -24.42
CA ASN A 456 -18.03 8.45 -24.26
C ASN A 456 -19.32 9.27 -24.39
N ARG A 457 -20.21 8.91 -25.33
CA ARG A 457 -21.50 9.59 -25.55
C ARG A 457 -22.44 9.46 -24.35
N LYS A 458 -22.45 8.30 -23.69
CA LYS A 458 -23.31 8.03 -22.52
C LYS A 458 -22.68 8.45 -21.20
N PHE A 459 -21.35 8.50 -21.12
CA PHE A 459 -20.64 8.88 -19.91
C PHE A 459 -20.79 10.39 -19.63
N PRO A 460 -21.32 10.80 -18.46
CA PRO A 460 -21.50 12.20 -18.10
C PRO A 460 -20.22 13.05 -18.23
N LYS A 461 -20.37 14.30 -18.68
CA LYS A 461 -19.25 15.21 -18.97
C LYS A 461 -19.04 16.25 -17.88
N ILE A 462 -17.77 16.51 -17.55
CA ILE A 462 -17.42 17.63 -16.66
C ILE A 462 -17.73 18.94 -17.39
N LYS A 463 -18.61 19.77 -16.83
CA LYS A 463 -19.01 21.07 -17.42
C LYS A 463 -18.82 22.22 -16.42
N GLY A 464 -17.66 22.31 -15.78
CA GLY A 464 -17.36 23.33 -14.75
C GLY A 464 -17.93 23.01 -13.36
N HIS A 465 -18.68 21.91 -13.23
CA HIS A 465 -19.28 21.40 -12.00
C HIS A 465 -18.90 19.92 -11.81
N GLY A 466 -19.04 19.43 -10.57
CA GLY A 466 -18.78 18.03 -10.23
C GLY A 466 -19.79 17.05 -10.87
N LEU A 467 -19.45 15.76 -10.90
CA LEU A 467 -20.28 14.68 -11.45
C LEU A 467 -21.19 14.02 -10.41
N PHE A 468 -21.22 14.53 -9.17
CA PHE A 468 -21.97 13.95 -8.04
C PHE A 468 -23.47 13.74 -8.29
N ASN A 469 -24.12 14.62 -9.05
CA ASN A 469 -25.52 14.43 -9.44
C ASN A 469 -25.73 13.32 -10.48
N HIS A 470 -24.66 12.91 -11.15
CA HIS A 470 -24.65 11.91 -12.23
C HIS A 470 -23.90 10.63 -11.84
N TRP A 471 -23.52 10.44 -10.58
CA TRP A 471 -22.76 9.26 -10.14
C TRP A 471 -23.45 7.94 -10.51
N HIS A 472 -24.78 7.87 -10.47
CA HIS A 472 -25.51 6.69 -10.91
C HIS A 472 -25.29 6.36 -12.40
N GLU A 473 -25.29 7.39 -13.26
CA GLU A 473 -25.00 7.24 -14.69
C GLU A 473 -23.52 6.90 -14.92
N CYS A 474 -22.59 7.58 -14.24
CA CYS A 474 -21.16 7.26 -14.28
C CYS A 474 -20.90 5.80 -13.88
N ALA A 475 -21.49 5.33 -12.77
CA ALA A 475 -21.35 3.96 -12.29
C ALA A 475 -21.89 2.91 -13.27
N ALA A 476 -22.89 3.28 -14.08
CA ALA A 476 -23.43 2.37 -15.09
C ALA A 476 -22.47 2.16 -16.28
N TYR A 477 -21.65 3.15 -16.64
CA TYR A 477 -20.81 3.12 -17.85
C TYR A 477 -19.30 3.02 -17.58
N HIS A 478 -18.83 3.47 -16.42
CA HIS A 478 -17.44 3.35 -15.96
C HIS A 478 -16.86 1.93 -16.09
N PRO A 479 -17.61 0.84 -15.82
CA PRO A 479 -17.09 -0.52 -15.97
C PRO A 479 -16.59 -0.87 -17.38
N HIS A 480 -17.06 -0.19 -18.42
CA HIS A 480 -16.60 -0.41 -19.81
C HIS A 480 -15.25 0.23 -20.12
N VAL A 481 -14.76 1.14 -19.27
CA VAL A 481 -13.52 1.89 -19.49
C VAL A 481 -12.28 1.04 -19.21
N ALA A 482 -12.32 0.19 -18.17
CA ALA A 482 -11.17 -0.65 -17.81
C ALA A 482 -10.75 -1.64 -18.92
N PRO A 483 -11.66 -2.34 -19.63
CA PRO A 483 -11.31 -3.13 -20.81
C PRO A 483 -10.67 -2.32 -21.94
N LEU A 484 -11.18 -1.11 -22.23
CA LEU A 484 -10.64 -0.23 -23.27
C LEU A 484 -9.20 0.19 -22.93
N VAL A 485 -8.95 0.58 -21.68
CA VAL A 485 -7.61 0.91 -21.17
C VAL A 485 -6.68 -0.29 -21.24
N SER A 486 -7.15 -1.47 -20.82
CA SER A 486 -6.35 -2.71 -20.87
C SER A 486 -5.99 -3.09 -22.31
N LEU A 487 -6.89 -2.90 -23.26
CA LEU A 487 -6.63 -3.14 -24.67
C LEU A 487 -5.60 -2.15 -25.20
N TYR A 488 -5.71 -0.88 -24.87
CA TYR A 488 -4.72 0.14 -25.26
C TYR A 488 -3.31 -0.17 -24.72
N GLU A 489 -3.17 -0.54 -23.44
CA GLU A 489 -1.87 -0.79 -22.80
C GLU A 489 -1.22 -2.14 -23.18
N HIS A 490 -2.01 -3.22 -23.23
CA HIS A 490 -1.49 -4.60 -23.16
C HIS A 490 -1.75 -5.45 -24.42
N SER A 491 -2.37 -4.90 -25.45
CA SER A 491 -2.58 -5.65 -26.69
C SER A 491 -1.26 -5.82 -27.45
N LYS A 492 -0.75 -7.05 -27.47
CA LYS A 492 0.27 -7.52 -28.42
C LYS A 492 -0.27 -8.79 -29.06
N PRO A 493 -0.14 -8.97 -30.39
CA PRO A 493 0.63 -8.15 -31.34
C PRO A 493 -0.08 -6.89 -31.88
N ILE A 494 -1.41 -6.80 -31.76
CA ILE A 494 -2.21 -5.68 -32.27
C ILE A 494 -2.03 -4.50 -31.33
N ARG A 495 -1.62 -3.32 -31.83
CA ARG A 495 -1.58 -2.08 -31.02
C ARG A 495 -2.74 -1.18 -31.38
N PHE A 496 -3.49 -0.74 -30.38
CA PHE A 496 -4.54 0.27 -30.56
C PHE A 496 -3.96 1.68 -30.44
N TYR A 497 -4.52 2.61 -31.22
CA TYR A 497 -4.22 4.02 -31.17
C TYR A 497 -5.34 4.77 -30.46
N ALA A 498 -4.96 5.82 -29.76
CA ALA A 498 -5.89 6.68 -29.05
C ALA A 498 -6.70 7.55 -30.00
N THR A 499 -8.00 7.67 -29.73
CA THR A 499 -8.86 8.65 -30.39
C THR A 499 -9.09 9.87 -29.49
N PRO A 500 -9.44 11.05 -30.04
CA PRO A 500 -9.79 12.21 -29.23
C PRO A 500 -10.91 11.94 -28.22
N GLU A 501 -11.91 11.13 -28.61
CA GLU A 501 -13.01 10.73 -27.72
C GLU A 501 -12.53 9.86 -26.57
N PHE A 502 -11.46 9.08 -26.77
CA PHE A 502 -10.88 8.28 -25.70
C PHE A 502 -10.23 9.17 -24.65
N GLU A 503 -9.49 10.21 -25.08
CA GLU A 503 -8.93 11.21 -24.17
C GLU A 503 -10.00 11.92 -23.34
N ILE A 504 -11.09 12.36 -23.98
CA ILE A 504 -12.23 12.97 -23.29
C ILE A 504 -12.83 12.00 -22.26
N LEU A 505 -13.09 10.76 -22.66
CA LEU A 505 -13.64 9.74 -21.77
C LEU A 505 -12.74 9.50 -20.55
N LEU A 506 -11.42 9.39 -20.74
CA LEU A 506 -10.48 9.19 -19.63
C LEU A 506 -10.45 10.39 -18.68
N VAL A 507 -10.47 11.62 -19.20
CA VAL A 507 -10.52 12.84 -18.38
C VAL A 507 -11.77 12.87 -17.50
N ASP A 508 -12.95 12.58 -18.06
CA ASP A 508 -14.20 12.52 -17.31
C ASP A 508 -14.18 11.40 -16.26
N CYS A 509 -13.62 10.23 -16.62
CA CYS A 509 -13.50 9.09 -15.71
C CYS A 509 -12.54 9.37 -14.55
N CYS A 510 -11.41 10.05 -14.79
CA CYS A 510 -10.48 10.45 -13.73
C CYS A 510 -11.19 11.31 -12.69
N TRP A 511 -12.01 12.29 -13.12
CA TRP A 511 -12.76 13.13 -12.20
C TRP A 511 -13.81 12.35 -11.42
N TYR A 512 -14.56 11.46 -12.08
CA TYR A 512 -15.49 10.57 -11.40
C TYR A 512 -14.78 9.70 -10.34
N GLN A 513 -13.62 9.11 -10.66
CA GLN A 513 -12.84 8.32 -9.72
C GLN A 513 -12.33 9.15 -8.54
N TYR A 514 -11.89 10.39 -8.79
CA TYR A 514 -11.52 11.32 -7.73
C TYR A 514 -12.70 11.59 -6.78
N GLU A 515 -13.88 11.87 -7.33
CA GLU A 515 -15.08 12.17 -6.52
C GLU A 515 -15.57 11.01 -5.66
N ILE A 516 -15.43 9.76 -6.13
CA ILE A 516 -15.81 8.56 -5.34
C ILE A 516 -14.68 8.07 -4.42
N GLY A 517 -13.54 8.75 -4.40
CA GLY A 517 -12.39 8.46 -3.55
C GLY A 517 -11.47 7.34 -4.04
N ASP A 518 -11.57 6.92 -5.31
CA ASP A 518 -10.70 5.91 -5.92
C ASP A 518 -9.39 6.54 -6.43
N LEU A 519 -8.60 7.08 -5.49
CA LEU A 519 -7.45 7.95 -5.81
C LEU A 519 -6.28 7.20 -6.46
N THR A 520 -6.08 5.92 -6.14
CA THR A 520 -4.96 5.12 -6.67
C THR A 520 -5.17 4.77 -8.14
N ASP A 521 -6.35 4.22 -8.50
CA ASP A 521 -6.66 3.92 -9.90
C ASP A 521 -6.80 5.21 -10.73
N CYS A 522 -7.28 6.29 -10.12
CA CYS A 522 -7.33 7.61 -10.76
C CYS A 522 -5.93 8.11 -11.19
N LEU A 523 -4.91 8.04 -10.32
CA LEU A 523 -3.55 8.46 -10.70
C LEU A 523 -2.99 7.62 -11.85
N ARG A 524 -3.22 6.29 -11.82
CA ARG A 524 -2.82 5.41 -12.93
C ARG A 524 -3.50 5.84 -14.23
N LEU A 525 -4.79 6.14 -14.19
CA LEU A 525 -5.55 6.57 -15.37
C LEU A 525 -5.09 7.93 -15.88
N ILE A 526 -4.74 8.86 -14.99
CA ILE A 526 -4.16 10.17 -15.33
C ILE A 526 -2.83 9.98 -16.07
N ASP A 527 -1.95 9.10 -15.58
CA ASP A 527 -0.64 8.88 -16.22
C ASP A 527 -0.81 8.32 -17.63
N ILE A 528 -1.71 7.34 -17.83
CA ILE A 528 -2.06 6.81 -19.15
C ILE A 528 -2.61 7.92 -20.05
N ALA A 529 -3.56 8.71 -19.55
CA ALA A 529 -4.15 9.80 -20.33
C ALA A 529 -3.12 10.88 -20.72
N ARG A 530 -2.12 11.14 -19.87
CA ARG A 530 -1.02 12.08 -20.16
C ARG A 530 -0.02 11.57 -21.18
N GLU A 531 0.30 10.28 -21.13
CA GLU A 531 1.15 9.63 -22.13
C GLU A 531 0.48 9.62 -23.50
N MET A 532 -0.83 9.39 -23.50
CA MET A 532 -1.68 9.37 -24.68
C MET A 532 -1.91 10.76 -25.30
N SER A 533 -2.02 11.79 -24.47
CA SER A 533 -2.37 13.14 -24.91
C SER A 533 -1.31 13.73 -25.84
N THR A 534 -1.74 14.10 -27.05
CA THR A 534 -0.88 14.73 -28.06
C THR A 534 -0.75 16.24 -27.85
N ASP A 535 -1.77 16.88 -27.26
CA ASP A 535 -1.81 18.30 -26.95
C ASP A 535 -1.61 18.54 -25.44
N LYS A 536 -0.34 18.52 -25.02
CA LYS A 536 0.04 18.76 -23.61
C LYS A 536 -0.15 20.20 -23.14
N GLU A 537 -0.50 21.10 -24.04
CA GLU A 537 -0.84 22.49 -23.74
C GLU A 537 -2.35 22.74 -23.90
N GLY A 538 -3.15 21.69 -24.14
CA GLY A 538 -4.59 21.77 -24.37
C GLY A 538 -5.43 21.80 -23.08
N LEU A 539 -6.71 22.15 -23.23
CA LEU A 539 -7.64 22.22 -22.09
C LEU A 539 -7.89 20.86 -21.41
N LEU A 540 -7.89 19.76 -22.17
CA LEU A 540 -8.01 18.40 -21.61
C LEU A 540 -6.82 18.05 -20.72
N TYR A 541 -5.60 18.34 -21.18
CA TYR A 541 -4.39 18.14 -20.38
C TYR A 541 -4.37 19.03 -19.12
N SER A 542 -4.90 20.26 -19.22
CA SER A 542 -5.09 21.13 -18.05
C SER A 542 -6.02 20.50 -17.01
N GLN A 543 -7.07 19.80 -17.44
CA GLN A 543 -8.00 19.12 -16.53
C GLN A 543 -7.33 17.92 -15.84
N LEU A 544 -6.53 17.13 -16.55
CA LEU A 544 -5.70 16.07 -15.93
C LEU A 544 -4.75 16.63 -14.87
N CYS A 545 -4.11 17.78 -15.16
CA CYS A 545 -3.27 18.48 -14.18
C CYS A 545 -4.08 18.98 -12.98
N ASN A 546 -5.30 19.47 -13.18
CA ASN A 546 -6.16 19.88 -12.07
C ASN A 546 -6.52 18.70 -11.15
N THR A 547 -6.98 17.58 -11.73
CA THR A 547 -7.34 16.38 -10.96
C THR A 547 -6.12 15.80 -10.25
N ALA A 548 -4.96 15.71 -10.92
CA ALA A 548 -3.72 15.25 -10.29
C ALA A 548 -3.30 16.15 -9.12
N GLY A 549 -3.37 17.48 -9.30
CA GLY A 549 -3.06 18.44 -8.25
C GLY A 549 -3.97 18.28 -7.03
N ALA A 550 -5.27 18.04 -7.25
CA ALA A 550 -6.21 17.75 -6.20
C ALA A 550 -5.87 16.44 -5.46
N ILE A 551 -5.57 15.35 -6.17
CA ILE A 551 -5.16 14.08 -5.54
C ILE A 551 -3.86 14.25 -4.73
N TYR A 552 -2.88 14.97 -5.26
CA TYR A 552 -1.64 15.23 -4.52
C TYR A 552 -1.87 16.13 -3.31
N TYR A 553 -2.87 17.01 -3.34
CA TYR A 553 -3.32 17.74 -2.15
C TYR A 553 -3.94 16.79 -1.12
N GLU A 554 -4.77 15.83 -1.52
CA GLU A 554 -5.32 14.79 -0.64
C GLU A 554 -4.23 13.91 0.00
N TYR A 555 -3.20 13.54 -0.79
CA TYR A 555 -2.03 12.79 -0.32
C TYR A 555 -0.98 13.64 0.39
N ASN A 556 -1.27 14.92 0.57
CA ASN A 556 -0.39 15.85 1.25
C ASN A 556 1.02 15.99 0.60
N ASN A 557 1.11 15.71 -0.69
CA ASN A 557 2.31 15.94 -1.49
C ASN A 557 2.24 17.33 -2.13
N LEU A 558 2.53 18.36 -1.33
CA LEU A 558 2.41 19.75 -1.75
C LEU A 558 3.26 20.11 -2.96
N VAL A 559 4.46 19.53 -3.07
CA VAL A 559 5.38 19.79 -4.18
C VAL A 559 4.73 19.39 -5.49
N LYS A 560 4.25 18.14 -5.59
CA LYS A 560 3.54 17.67 -6.78
C LYS A 560 2.21 18.41 -6.97
N CYS A 561 1.49 18.74 -5.90
CA CYS A 561 0.28 19.55 -5.98
C CYS A 561 0.54 20.90 -6.66
N ARG A 562 1.57 21.61 -6.21
CA ARG A 562 2.01 22.91 -6.74
C ARG A 562 2.38 22.83 -8.21
N GLU A 563 3.22 21.86 -8.57
CA GLU A 563 3.64 21.66 -9.97
C GLU A 563 2.44 21.45 -10.90
N ASN A 564 1.48 20.63 -10.48
CA ASN A 564 0.31 20.29 -11.29
C ASN A 564 -0.67 21.47 -11.39
N HIS A 565 -0.96 22.17 -10.29
CA HIS A 565 -1.82 23.35 -10.33
C HIS A 565 -1.17 24.51 -11.08
N ALA A 566 0.14 24.73 -10.95
CA ALA A 566 0.85 25.77 -11.70
C ALA A 566 0.79 25.52 -13.21
N LYS A 567 1.02 24.29 -13.66
CA LYS A 567 0.85 23.89 -15.07
C LYS A 567 -0.59 24.11 -15.55
N CYS A 568 -1.57 23.72 -14.75
CA CYS A 568 -2.99 23.94 -15.08
C CYS A 568 -3.32 25.42 -15.25
N ILE A 569 -2.85 26.30 -14.34
CA ILE A 569 -3.07 27.75 -14.41
C ILE A 569 -2.41 28.34 -15.66
N ALA A 570 -1.18 27.92 -15.98
CA ALA A 570 -0.46 28.42 -17.16
C ALA A 570 -1.25 28.15 -18.45
N ILE A 571 -1.70 26.90 -18.65
CA ILE A 571 -2.49 26.50 -19.82
C ILE A 571 -3.83 27.25 -19.86
N ARG A 572 -4.57 27.24 -18.75
CA ARG A 572 -5.92 27.86 -18.70
C ARG A 572 -5.87 29.36 -18.91
N THR A 573 -4.85 30.04 -18.40
CA THR A 573 -4.68 31.50 -18.59
C THR A 573 -4.35 31.85 -20.03
N GLN A 574 -3.65 30.97 -20.75
CA GLN A 574 -3.33 31.17 -22.16
C GLN A 574 -4.52 30.89 -23.08
N LEU A 575 -5.28 29.84 -22.81
CA LEU A 575 -6.32 29.35 -23.73
C LEU A 575 -7.74 29.85 -23.42
N LEU A 576 -8.08 30.10 -22.16
CA LEU A 576 -9.42 30.57 -21.79
C LEU A 576 -9.46 32.09 -21.86
N THR A 577 -10.42 32.61 -22.64
CA THR A 577 -10.64 34.06 -22.77
C THR A 577 -11.87 34.49 -21.98
N GLY A 578 -11.77 35.63 -21.30
CA GLY A 578 -12.83 36.13 -20.44
C GLY A 578 -12.93 35.38 -19.09
N PRO A 579 -13.91 35.74 -18.25
CA PRO A 579 -14.11 35.06 -16.98
C PRO A 579 -14.53 33.59 -17.27
N ASN A 580 -13.92 32.60 -16.59
CA ASN A 580 -14.23 31.19 -16.84
C ASN A 580 -14.24 30.39 -15.50
N PRO A 581 -15.31 29.61 -15.20
CA PRO A 581 -15.42 28.85 -13.95
C PRO A 581 -14.26 27.88 -13.69
N ASP A 582 -13.72 27.23 -14.72
CA ASP A 582 -12.61 26.28 -14.59
C ASP A 582 -11.33 26.98 -14.13
N LEU A 583 -11.06 28.18 -14.67
CA LEU A 583 -9.94 29.00 -14.23
C LEU A 583 -10.12 29.50 -12.78
N ALA A 584 -11.35 29.86 -12.40
CA ALA A 584 -11.66 30.24 -11.02
C ALA A 584 -11.43 29.08 -10.04
N ASN A 585 -11.81 27.86 -10.42
CA ASN A 585 -11.60 26.66 -9.62
C ASN A 585 -10.11 26.37 -9.43
N THR A 586 -9.29 26.49 -10.48
CA THR A 586 -7.84 26.27 -10.36
C THR A 586 -7.17 27.33 -9.47
N TYR A 587 -7.56 28.61 -9.58
CA TYR A 587 -7.08 29.64 -8.66
C TYR A 587 -7.48 29.35 -7.21
N GLY A 588 -8.72 28.92 -6.96
CA GLY A 588 -9.17 28.53 -5.62
C GLY A 588 -8.37 27.35 -5.05
N ASN A 589 -8.10 26.34 -5.86
CA ASN A 589 -7.29 25.18 -5.46
C ASN A 589 -5.84 25.57 -5.15
N MET A 590 -5.22 26.41 -5.98
CA MET A 590 -3.88 26.96 -5.70
C MET A 590 -3.88 27.82 -4.43
N GLY A 591 -4.94 28.61 -4.18
CA GLY A 591 -5.09 29.38 -2.95
C GLY A 591 -5.14 28.47 -1.70
N ASN A 592 -5.88 27.36 -1.76
CA ASN A 592 -5.95 26.39 -0.66
C ASN A 592 -4.59 25.71 -0.41
N LEU A 593 -3.87 25.36 -1.47
CA LEU A 593 -2.50 24.84 -1.39
C LEU A 593 -1.57 25.84 -0.69
N LEU A 594 -1.53 27.08 -1.17
CA LEU A 594 -0.68 28.15 -0.62
C LEU A 594 -1.00 28.44 0.86
N LEU A 595 -2.30 28.39 1.21
CA LEU A 595 -2.73 28.54 2.60
C LEU A 595 -2.19 27.42 3.49
N SER A 596 -2.09 26.21 2.95
CA SER A 596 -1.58 25.05 3.68
C SER A 596 -0.04 25.05 3.79
N GLU A 597 0.65 25.77 2.90
CA GLU A 597 2.09 26.05 2.98
C GLU A 597 2.43 27.24 3.88
N GLY A 598 1.43 27.95 4.41
CA GLY A 598 1.61 29.16 5.23
C GLY A 598 1.82 30.45 4.42
N CYS A 599 1.77 30.40 3.09
CA CYS A 599 1.89 31.55 2.19
C CYS A 599 0.57 32.34 2.10
N ILE A 600 0.15 32.95 3.21
CA ILE A 600 -1.18 33.57 3.35
C ILE A 600 -1.44 34.70 2.34
N ASP A 601 -0.46 35.57 2.09
CA ASP A 601 -0.63 36.71 1.18
C ASP A 601 -0.78 36.26 -0.29
N GLU A 602 -0.01 35.26 -0.71
CA GLU A 602 -0.15 34.66 -2.06
C GLU A 602 -1.49 33.93 -2.20
N ALA A 603 -1.95 33.24 -1.15
CA ALA A 603 -3.25 32.59 -1.13
C ALA A 603 -4.39 33.61 -1.31
N LEU A 604 -4.33 34.75 -0.61
CA LEU A 604 -5.29 35.85 -0.76
C LEU A 604 -5.30 36.41 -2.19
N GLU A 605 -4.14 36.53 -2.85
CA GLU A 605 -4.07 36.94 -4.26
C GLU A 605 -4.82 35.95 -5.16
N MET A 606 -4.62 34.65 -4.96
CA MET A 606 -5.31 33.61 -5.73
C MET A 606 -6.82 33.61 -5.48
N PHE A 607 -7.27 33.75 -4.23
CA PHE A 607 -8.69 33.85 -3.90
C PHE A 607 -9.34 35.12 -4.46
N GLU A 608 -8.62 36.24 -4.58
CA GLU A 608 -9.14 37.44 -5.23
C GLU A 608 -9.27 37.25 -6.75
N LYS A 609 -8.31 36.58 -7.40
CA LYS A 609 -8.41 36.21 -8.82
C LYS A 609 -9.63 35.31 -9.05
N SER A 610 -9.82 34.28 -8.23
CA SER A 610 -10.99 33.40 -8.29
C SER A 610 -12.30 34.17 -8.03
N GLY A 611 -12.33 34.99 -6.99
CA GLY A 611 -13.50 35.79 -6.60
C GLY A 611 -13.93 36.82 -7.65
N LYS A 612 -12.99 37.44 -8.38
CA LYS A 612 -13.31 38.32 -9.51
C LYS A 612 -14.06 37.59 -10.62
N ILE A 613 -13.64 36.38 -10.96
CA ILE A 613 -14.30 35.55 -11.98
C ILE A 613 -15.67 35.10 -11.48
N ARG A 614 -15.76 34.57 -10.25
CA ARG A 614 -17.03 34.09 -9.67
C ARG A 614 -18.09 35.18 -9.56
N ARG A 615 -17.70 36.41 -9.21
CA ARG A 615 -18.60 37.59 -9.17
C ARG A 615 -19.23 37.91 -10.52
N HIS A 616 -18.58 37.57 -11.63
CA HIS A 616 -19.11 37.84 -12.96
C HIS A 616 -20.33 36.97 -13.29
N TYR A 617 -20.35 35.71 -12.81
CA TYR A 617 -21.42 34.75 -13.13
C TYR A 617 -22.41 34.50 -11.99
N ALA A 618 -22.08 34.90 -10.76
CA ALA A 618 -22.96 34.73 -9.60
C ALA A 618 -24.31 35.47 -9.71
N SER A 619 -24.51 36.38 -10.67
CA SER A 619 -25.80 37.02 -10.89
C SER A 619 -26.80 36.18 -11.69
N GLU A 620 -26.37 35.10 -12.34
CA GLU A 620 -27.16 34.38 -13.36
C GLU A 620 -27.61 32.97 -12.94
N ASP A 621 -27.02 32.38 -11.90
CA ASP A 621 -27.29 31.00 -11.46
C ASP A 621 -27.13 30.82 -9.93
N GLY A 622 -28.05 30.08 -9.30
CA GLY A 622 -27.99 29.75 -7.87
C GLY A 622 -26.78 28.89 -7.51
N GLU A 623 -26.30 28.05 -8.43
CA GLU A 623 -25.10 27.24 -8.20
C GLU A 623 -23.81 28.09 -8.27
N ALA A 624 -23.72 29.03 -9.22
CA ALA A 624 -22.61 29.98 -9.28
C ALA A 624 -22.52 30.87 -8.03
N MET A 625 -23.66 31.22 -7.42
CA MET A 625 -23.69 31.89 -6.12
C MET A 625 -23.06 31.04 -5.01
N ILE A 626 -23.32 29.73 -4.97
CA ILE A 626 -22.73 28.82 -3.97
C ILE A 626 -21.20 28.84 -4.05
N TYR A 627 -20.64 28.72 -5.26
CA TYR A 627 -19.20 28.79 -5.46
C TYR A 627 -18.62 30.15 -5.04
N LEU A 628 -19.32 31.26 -5.28
CA LEU A 628 -18.88 32.55 -4.77
C LEU A 628 -18.86 32.57 -3.23
N GLY A 629 -19.91 32.06 -2.57
CA GLY A 629 -19.96 31.94 -1.11
C GLY A 629 -18.82 31.10 -0.54
N LEU A 630 -18.50 29.96 -1.17
CA LEU A 630 -17.34 29.13 -0.81
C LEU A 630 -16.01 29.87 -0.96
N ASN A 631 -15.87 30.73 -1.97
CA ASN A 631 -14.67 31.57 -2.13
C ASN A 631 -14.54 32.58 -0.97
N HIS A 632 -15.64 33.21 -0.56
CA HIS A 632 -15.63 34.12 0.61
C HIS A 632 -15.29 33.36 1.90
N ILE A 633 -15.73 32.12 2.06
CA ILE A 633 -15.32 31.26 3.18
C ILE A 633 -13.81 31.01 3.20
N THR A 634 -13.22 30.60 2.07
CA THR A 634 -11.78 30.33 2.01
C THR A 634 -10.95 31.61 2.22
N THR A 635 -11.40 32.74 1.69
CA THR A 635 -10.80 34.05 1.95
C THR A 635 -10.90 34.44 3.44
N GLY A 636 -12.07 34.25 4.05
CA GLY A 636 -12.28 34.50 5.48
C GLY A 636 -11.32 33.71 6.35
N ARG A 637 -11.16 32.40 6.06
CA ARG A 637 -10.17 31.53 6.74
C ARG A 637 -8.74 32.07 6.60
N ALA A 638 -8.36 32.57 5.43
CA ALA A 638 -7.04 33.16 5.24
C ALA A 638 -6.82 34.40 6.12
N TYR A 639 -7.84 35.25 6.28
CA TYR A 639 -7.78 36.39 7.20
C TYR A 639 -7.78 35.99 8.68
N VAL A 640 -8.43 34.88 9.06
CA VAL A 640 -8.30 34.31 10.42
C VAL A 640 -6.85 33.95 10.70
N LEU A 641 -6.18 33.24 9.79
CA LEU A 641 -4.75 32.89 9.94
C LEU A 641 -3.83 34.11 9.95
N LYS A 642 -4.24 35.19 9.27
CA LYS A 642 -3.56 36.50 9.31
C LYS A 642 -3.82 37.29 10.60
N LYS A 643 -4.67 36.79 11.49
CA LYS A 643 -5.17 37.48 12.70
C LYS A 643 -5.92 38.79 12.41
N ASP A 644 -6.44 38.98 11.20
CA ASP A 644 -7.34 40.09 10.85
C ASP A 644 -8.80 39.62 10.95
N PHE A 645 -9.26 39.51 12.19
CA PHE A 645 -10.58 38.98 12.52
C PHE A 645 -11.72 39.86 11.99
N LYS A 646 -11.50 41.17 11.84
CA LYS A 646 -12.48 42.09 11.27
C LYS A 646 -12.74 41.78 9.79
N SER A 647 -11.68 41.60 9.01
CA SER A 647 -11.80 41.22 7.61
C SER A 647 -12.41 39.82 7.49
N ALA A 648 -11.97 38.85 8.30
CA ALA A 648 -12.54 37.50 8.32
C ALA A 648 -14.06 37.51 8.57
N ARG A 649 -14.52 38.28 9.55
CA ARG A 649 -15.96 38.43 9.87
C ARG A 649 -16.75 39.01 8.71
N ASN A 650 -16.24 40.05 8.04
CA ASN A 650 -16.89 40.64 6.86
C ASN A 650 -17.07 39.59 5.74
N TYR A 651 -16.03 38.79 5.47
CA TYR A 651 -16.10 37.74 4.44
C TYR A 651 -17.10 36.63 4.80
N TYR A 652 -17.18 36.23 6.08
CA TYR A 652 -18.19 35.27 6.55
C TYR A 652 -19.61 35.83 6.46
N ASP A 653 -19.82 37.10 6.80
CA ASP A 653 -21.12 37.77 6.65
C ASP A 653 -21.55 37.88 5.18
N GLU A 654 -20.61 38.16 4.26
CA GLU A 654 -20.85 38.13 2.82
C GLU A 654 -21.22 36.72 2.33
N ALA A 655 -20.47 35.69 2.74
CA ALA A 655 -20.78 34.29 2.42
C ALA A 655 -22.18 33.89 2.91
N ARG A 656 -22.54 34.30 4.13
CA ARG A 656 -23.87 34.07 4.71
C ARG A 656 -24.97 34.71 3.89
N ALA A 657 -24.78 35.98 3.49
CA ALA A 657 -25.73 36.70 2.66
C ALA A 657 -25.92 36.04 1.29
N ILE A 658 -24.84 35.55 0.68
CA ILE A 658 -24.88 34.82 -0.58
C ILE A 658 -25.64 33.50 -0.44
N PHE A 659 -25.35 32.69 0.57
CA PHE A 659 -26.05 31.43 0.80
C PHE A 659 -27.55 31.61 1.09
N LYS A 660 -27.94 32.68 1.80
CA LYS A 660 -29.35 33.05 1.94
C LYS A 660 -29.99 33.36 0.59
N LYS A 661 -29.30 34.14 -0.25
CA LYS A 661 -29.79 34.55 -1.57
C LYS A 661 -29.88 33.38 -2.56
N SER A 662 -28.97 32.41 -2.49
CA SER A 662 -29.00 31.21 -3.33
C SER A 662 -30.05 30.18 -2.91
N GLY A 663 -30.75 30.38 -1.79
CA GLY A 663 -31.67 29.39 -1.22
C GLY A 663 -30.95 28.26 -0.47
N SER A 664 -29.64 28.39 -0.22
CA SER A 664 -28.80 27.40 0.46
C SER A 664 -28.75 27.61 1.99
N GLU A 665 -29.64 28.41 2.57
CA GLU A 665 -29.68 28.73 4.01
C GLU A 665 -29.82 27.48 4.89
N ASN A 666 -30.47 26.45 4.35
CA ASN A 666 -30.73 25.18 5.02
C ASN A 666 -29.91 24.03 4.43
N THR A 667 -28.64 24.29 4.09
CA THR A 667 -27.72 23.28 3.55
C THR A 667 -26.50 23.10 4.44
N TRP A 668 -25.77 22.00 4.23
CA TRP A 668 -24.53 21.70 4.97
C TRP A 668 -23.50 22.82 4.90
N LEU A 669 -23.48 23.58 3.80
CA LEU A 669 -22.62 24.74 3.57
C LEU A 669 -22.82 25.83 4.62
N MET A 670 -24.07 26.08 5.01
CA MET A 670 -24.40 27.06 6.04
C MET A 670 -23.94 26.58 7.43
N GLY A 671 -24.09 25.27 7.70
CA GLY A 671 -23.55 24.66 8.91
C GLY A 671 -22.04 24.80 9.03
N SER A 672 -21.31 24.54 7.93
CA SER A 672 -19.85 24.72 7.87
C SER A 672 -19.44 26.18 8.08
N LEU A 673 -20.21 27.14 7.58
CA LEU A 673 -19.97 28.57 7.83
C LEU A 673 -20.13 28.92 9.32
N PHE A 674 -21.21 28.47 9.96
CA PHE A 674 -21.42 28.69 11.40
C PHE A 674 -20.32 28.06 12.27
N PHE A 675 -19.78 26.92 11.85
CA PHE A 675 -18.64 26.31 12.53
C PHE A 675 -17.39 27.21 12.44
N LEU A 676 -17.10 27.75 11.25
CA LEU A 676 -15.97 28.66 11.06
C LEU A 676 -16.14 29.99 11.80
N GLU A 677 -17.37 30.47 11.93
CA GLU A 677 -17.72 31.62 12.77
C GLU A 677 -17.50 31.31 14.25
N GLY A 678 -17.85 30.12 14.73
CA GLY A 678 -17.54 29.69 16.10
C GLY A 678 -16.03 29.67 16.38
N ASN A 679 -15.23 29.21 15.42
CA ASN A 679 -13.76 29.26 15.53
C ASN A 679 -13.22 30.69 15.56
N LEU A 680 -13.81 31.59 14.76
CA LEU A 680 -13.46 33.01 14.77
C LEU A 680 -13.82 33.67 16.11
N ASP A 681 -15.03 33.42 16.61
CA ASP A 681 -15.51 33.92 17.90
C ASP A 681 -14.62 33.42 19.06
N MET A 682 -14.17 32.16 18.99
CA MET A 682 -13.17 31.61 19.92
C MET A 682 -11.81 32.31 19.83
N ALA A 683 -11.31 32.59 18.61
CA ALA A 683 -10.05 33.29 18.40
C ALA A 683 -10.11 34.74 18.96
N GLU A 684 -11.28 35.37 18.91
CA GLU A 684 -11.58 36.66 19.54
C GLU A 684 -11.88 36.56 21.04
N ASN A 685 -11.89 35.35 21.62
CA ASN A 685 -12.18 35.05 23.02
C ASN A 685 -13.61 35.44 23.46
N ASP A 686 -14.58 35.44 22.54
CA ASP A 686 -16.01 35.56 22.80
C ASP A 686 -16.66 34.17 22.86
N LEU A 687 -16.57 33.55 24.03
CA LEU A 687 -17.05 32.18 24.25
C LEU A 687 -18.57 32.04 24.12
N THR A 688 -19.34 33.11 24.36
CA THR A 688 -20.81 33.09 24.27
C THR A 688 -21.27 33.15 22.82
N ALA A 689 -20.62 33.98 22.01
CA ALA A 689 -20.84 33.99 20.57
C ALA A 689 -20.41 32.65 19.95
N ALA A 690 -19.24 32.13 20.34
CA ALA A 690 -18.74 30.84 19.88
C ALA A 690 -19.72 29.70 20.15
N GLU A 691 -20.23 29.58 21.38
CA GLU A 691 -21.24 28.59 21.76
C GLU A 691 -22.48 28.68 20.85
N THR A 692 -22.96 29.91 20.61
CA THR A 692 -24.14 30.16 19.77
C THR A 692 -23.89 29.74 18.33
N SER A 693 -22.72 30.07 17.77
CA SER A 693 -22.32 29.73 16.40
C SER A 693 -22.17 28.22 16.24
N PHE A 694 -21.50 27.54 17.17
CA PHE A 694 -21.38 26.08 17.15
C PHE A 694 -22.73 25.36 17.35
N GLN A 695 -23.61 25.88 18.21
CA GLN A 695 -24.96 25.35 18.36
C GLN A 695 -25.76 25.46 17.06
N ARG A 696 -25.67 26.59 16.34
CA ARG A 696 -26.34 26.75 15.03
C ARG A 696 -25.75 25.85 13.95
N ALA A 697 -24.43 25.66 13.94
CA ALA A 697 -23.76 24.70 13.08
C ALA A 697 -24.32 23.29 13.33
N PHE A 698 -24.41 22.89 14.60
CA PHE A 698 -25.02 21.64 15.03
C PHE A 698 -26.47 21.51 14.58
N ASP A 699 -27.33 22.49 14.89
CA ASP A 699 -28.77 22.41 14.61
C ASP A 699 -29.04 22.25 13.11
N ILE A 700 -28.37 23.01 12.24
CA ILE A 700 -28.55 22.94 10.79
C ILE A 700 -28.02 21.62 10.23
N GLN A 701 -26.84 21.19 10.66
CA GLN A 701 -26.25 19.95 10.15
C GLN A 701 -26.96 18.70 10.68
N TYR A 702 -27.52 18.77 11.88
CA TYR A 702 -28.35 17.74 12.50
C TYR A 702 -29.73 17.63 11.84
N GLU A 703 -30.37 18.76 11.48
CA GLU A 703 -31.71 18.77 10.87
C GLU A 703 -31.71 18.54 9.34
N LEU A 704 -30.69 19.00 8.61
CA LEU A 704 -30.75 19.16 7.15
C LEU A 704 -29.64 18.45 6.33
N GLY A 705 -28.62 17.89 6.99
CA GLY A 705 -27.57 17.13 6.30
C GLY A 705 -27.95 15.67 6.03
N PRO A 706 -27.35 14.98 5.05
CA PRO A 706 -27.14 13.52 5.16
C PRO A 706 -26.58 13.26 6.57
N ARG A 707 -27.10 12.28 7.32
CA ARG A 707 -26.83 12.13 8.77
C ARG A 707 -25.35 12.19 9.19
N GLN A 708 -24.41 11.86 8.29
CA GLN A 708 -22.96 12.03 8.51
C GLN A 708 -22.50 13.47 8.70
N ILE A 709 -23.14 14.44 8.04
CA ILE A 709 -22.88 15.86 8.29
C ILE A 709 -23.40 16.23 9.68
N GLY A 710 -24.50 15.63 10.14
CA GLY A 710 -25.00 15.75 11.51
C GLY A 710 -24.11 15.10 12.57
N ASP A 711 -23.39 14.02 12.25
CA ASP A 711 -22.44 13.36 13.15
C ASP A 711 -21.09 14.11 13.22
N GLU A 712 -20.60 14.64 12.10
CA GLU A 712 -19.49 15.62 12.07
C GLU A 712 -19.86 16.87 12.87
N ALA A 713 -21.08 17.40 12.70
CA ALA A 713 -21.57 18.51 13.49
C ALA A 713 -21.64 18.22 14.98
N ARG A 714 -22.03 16.98 15.35
CA ARG A 714 -22.09 16.52 16.74
C ARG A 714 -20.70 16.42 17.35
N LEU A 715 -19.71 15.95 16.59
CA LEU A 715 -18.31 15.91 16.99
C LEU A 715 -17.74 17.33 17.15
N LEU A 716 -17.95 18.19 16.17
CA LEU A 716 -17.54 19.60 16.18
C LEU A 716 -18.21 20.38 17.32
N TYR A 717 -19.47 20.08 17.64
CA TYR A 717 -20.20 20.64 18.77
C TYR A 717 -19.70 20.11 20.12
N VAL A 718 -19.39 18.81 20.24
CA VAL A 718 -18.77 18.23 21.44
C VAL A 718 -17.37 18.80 21.67
N GLN A 719 -16.56 18.98 20.61
CA GLN A 719 -15.27 19.66 20.67
C GLN A 719 -15.42 21.12 21.11
N ALA A 720 -16.39 21.85 20.55
CA ALA A 720 -16.72 23.21 20.96
C ALA A 720 -17.13 23.30 22.44
N LEU A 721 -17.94 22.37 22.93
CA LEU A 721 -18.34 22.31 24.34
C LEU A 721 -17.18 21.98 25.29
N ILE A 722 -16.22 21.17 24.83
CA ILE A 722 -14.96 20.88 25.55
C ILE A 722 -14.07 22.14 25.60
N LEU A 723 -13.97 22.88 24.49
CA LEU A 723 -13.17 24.10 24.38
C LEU A 723 -13.73 25.29 25.21
N ILE A 724 -15.04 25.32 25.46
CA ILE A 724 -15.73 26.39 26.20
C ILE A 724 -15.75 26.14 27.75
N ASP A 725 -15.22 25.02 28.24
CA ASP A 725 -15.06 24.68 29.69
C ASP A 725 -16.39 24.73 30.48
N SER A 726 -17.49 24.20 29.91
CA SER A 726 -18.84 24.19 30.53
C SER A 726 -19.37 22.77 30.83
N PRO A 727 -18.85 22.08 31.86
CA PRO A 727 -19.27 20.71 32.23
C PRO A 727 -20.72 20.62 32.73
N ASP A 728 -21.31 21.71 33.21
CA ASP A 728 -22.69 21.74 33.72
C ASP A 728 -23.75 21.66 32.59
N LEU A 729 -23.43 22.13 31.38
CA LEU A 729 -24.32 22.10 30.22
C LEU A 729 -24.39 20.70 29.58
N ALA A 730 -23.24 19.99 29.50
CA ALA A 730 -23.16 18.59 29.07
C ALA A 730 -24.00 17.67 29.97
N LYS A 731 -24.04 17.99 31.27
CA LYS A 731 -24.85 17.30 32.28
C LYS A 731 -26.35 17.61 32.15
N GLN A 732 -26.71 18.85 31.82
CA GLN A 732 -28.11 19.24 31.54
C GLN A 732 -28.70 18.56 30.30
N LYS A 733 -27.86 18.22 29.32
CA LYS A 733 -28.29 17.53 28.08
C LYS A 733 -28.11 16.00 28.08
N GLY A 734 -27.80 15.40 29.24
CA GLY A 734 -27.85 13.94 29.44
C GLY A 734 -26.59 13.17 29.03
N MET A 735 -25.43 13.81 28.93
CA MET A 735 -24.14 13.14 28.62
C MET A 735 -23.34 12.89 29.91
N ASP A 736 -22.96 11.63 30.19
CA ASP A 736 -22.23 11.24 31.42
C ASP A 736 -20.73 11.59 31.34
N GLY A 737 -20.41 12.84 31.70
CA GLY A 737 -19.04 13.36 31.72
C GLY A 737 -18.08 12.65 32.68
N ALA A 738 -18.56 11.89 33.67
CA ALA A 738 -17.70 11.20 34.64
C ALA A 738 -17.12 9.89 34.10
N ALA A 739 -17.83 9.21 33.18
CA ALA A 739 -17.31 8.05 32.46
C ALA A 739 -16.20 8.45 31.46
N ILE A 740 -16.39 9.59 30.79
CA ILE A 740 -15.44 10.16 29.82
C ILE A 740 -14.13 10.58 30.51
N MET A 741 -14.21 11.22 31.69
CA MET A 741 -13.05 11.63 32.48
C MET A 741 -12.23 10.44 33.03
N ARG A 742 -12.88 9.36 33.48
CA ARG A 742 -12.18 8.16 34.00
C ARG A 742 -11.44 7.40 32.90
N SER A 743 -12.00 7.34 31.69
CA SER A 743 -11.32 6.78 30.52
C SER A 743 -10.11 7.62 30.11
N ALA A 744 -10.18 8.95 30.23
CA ALA A 744 -9.08 9.86 29.94
C ALA A 744 -7.91 9.76 30.96
N GLU A 745 -8.19 9.49 32.24
CA GLU A 745 -7.15 9.32 33.26
C GLU A 745 -6.34 8.01 33.10
N SER A 746 -6.95 6.90 32.65
CA SER A 746 -6.20 5.65 32.38
C SER A 746 -5.31 5.77 31.14
N LEU A 747 -5.77 6.52 30.12
CA LEU A 747 -5.02 6.83 28.91
C LEU A 747 -3.73 7.61 29.21
N LYS A 748 -3.71 8.43 30.27
CA LYS A 748 -2.61 9.34 30.64
C LYS A 748 -1.29 8.62 30.98
N ASN A 749 -1.37 7.46 31.63
CA ASN A 749 -0.18 6.71 32.06
C ASN A 749 0.25 5.68 30.99
N GLU A 750 -0.71 5.06 30.31
CA GLU A 750 -0.43 4.15 29.20
C GLU A 750 0.14 4.90 27.99
N LEU A 751 -0.30 6.12 27.66
CA LEU A 751 0.28 6.88 26.52
C LEU A 751 1.70 7.35 26.77
N ILE A 752 2.07 7.75 28.00
CA ILE A 752 3.44 8.17 28.29
C ILE A 752 4.39 6.97 28.21
N LEU A 753 3.95 5.81 28.71
CA LEU A 753 4.70 4.56 28.58
C LEU A 753 4.73 4.06 27.13
N LEU A 754 3.65 4.21 26.36
CA LEU A 754 3.61 3.91 24.92
C LEU A 754 4.45 4.88 24.09
N ILE A 755 4.55 6.17 24.45
CA ILE A 755 5.41 7.13 23.76
C ILE A 755 6.87 6.83 24.11
N VAL A 756 7.19 6.50 25.35
CA VAL A 756 8.54 6.06 25.74
C VAL A 756 8.89 4.74 25.06
N ASP A 757 8.01 3.74 25.04
CA ASP A 757 8.21 2.44 24.38
C ASP A 757 8.27 2.57 22.86
N HIS A 758 7.44 3.42 22.24
CA HIS A 758 7.42 3.62 20.79
C HIS A 758 8.60 4.46 20.31
N VAL A 759 9.02 5.45 21.11
CA VAL A 759 10.27 6.19 20.85
C VAL A 759 11.47 5.26 21.06
N GLN A 760 11.52 4.45 22.12
CA GLN A 760 12.61 3.50 22.34
C GLN A 760 12.64 2.34 21.33
N ALA A 761 11.50 1.94 20.77
CA ALA A 761 11.42 0.87 19.77
C ALA A 761 11.85 1.30 18.35
N ASP A 762 11.72 2.60 18.00
CA ASP A 762 11.96 3.13 16.65
C ASP A 762 13.20 4.05 16.55
N THR A 763 13.65 4.66 17.66
CA THR A 763 14.84 5.57 17.65
C THR A 763 16.19 4.87 17.74
N THR A 764 16.25 3.54 17.87
CA THR A 764 17.52 2.78 17.84
C THR A 764 18.21 2.82 16.47
N GLN A 765 17.52 3.27 15.42
CA GLN A 765 18.03 3.30 14.04
C GLN A 765 18.33 4.69 13.46
N THR A 766 17.96 5.78 14.11
CA THR A 766 18.14 7.14 13.55
C THR A 766 18.88 8.04 14.52
N SER A 767 20.21 8.06 14.40
CA SER A 767 21.01 9.12 15.00
C SER A 767 20.59 10.47 14.41
N LEU A 768 20.22 11.42 15.25
CA LEU A 768 19.95 12.78 14.82
C LEU A 768 21.25 13.45 14.37
N PRO A 769 21.35 14.01 13.14
CA PRO A 769 22.54 14.74 12.73
C PRO A 769 22.70 16.01 13.59
N PHE A 770 23.90 16.17 14.14
CA PHE A 770 24.33 17.30 14.96
C PHE A 770 24.30 18.60 14.16
N TYR A 771 23.24 19.42 14.20
CA TYR A 771 23.27 20.78 13.63
C TYR A 771 22.37 21.76 14.41
N ASN A 772 22.88 22.98 14.59
CA ASN A 772 22.38 24.04 15.46
C ASN A 772 21.37 25.00 14.78
N ARG A 773 20.75 25.82 15.61
CA ARG A 773 19.61 26.76 15.49
C ARG A 773 19.69 27.88 14.42
N GLY A 774 20.49 27.78 13.37
CA GLY A 774 20.81 28.95 12.51
C GLY A 774 20.65 28.78 10.99
N ASP A 775 21.23 27.76 10.37
CA ASP A 775 21.45 27.76 8.91
C ASP A 775 20.97 26.47 8.25
N VAL A 776 19.76 26.49 7.66
CA VAL A 776 19.22 25.37 6.87
C VAL A 776 18.48 25.90 5.64
N TYR A 777 19.21 26.41 4.65
CA TYR A 777 18.64 26.63 3.32
C TYR A 777 19.44 26.06 2.14
N GLU A 778 20.60 25.42 2.34
CA GLU A 778 21.45 25.02 1.18
C GLU A 778 21.97 23.57 1.12
N CYS A 779 21.67 22.66 2.05
CA CYS A 779 22.27 21.30 1.98
C CYS A 779 21.27 20.16 2.27
N LEU A 780 20.30 19.92 1.37
CA LEU A 780 19.36 18.80 1.46
C LEU A 780 19.28 18.01 0.14
N VAL A 781 20.39 17.35 -0.22
CA VAL A 781 20.38 16.26 -1.20
C VAL A 781 21.19 15.11 -0.61
N GLU A 782 20.58 14.37 0.31
CA GLU A 782 20.67 12.90 0.48
C GLU A 782 20.05 12.50 1.83
N GLN A 783 18.95 11.72 1.74
CA GLN A 783 18.09 11.19 2.81
C GLN A 783 17.31 12.21 3.67
N ASN A 784 16.01 12.34 3.35
CA ASN A 784 15.01 12.98 4.19
C ASN A 784 14.83 12.18 5.50
N PRO A 785 15.07 12.73 6.71
CA PRO A 785 14.72 12.00 7.92
C PRO A 785 13.20 11.74 7.97
N PRO A 786 12.74 10.63 8.57
CA PRO A 786 11.32 10.34 8.73
C PRO A 786 10.59 11.54 9.33
N GLN A 787 9.42 11.87 8.79
CA GLN A 787 8.65 13.07 9.18
C GLN A 787 8.48 13.18 10.69
N ARG A 788 8.23 12.05 11.37
CA ARG A 788 8.09 11.95 12.83
C ARG A 788 9.29 12.48 13.63
N ILE A 789 10.51 12.34 13.10
CA ILE A 789 11.74 12.82 13.75
C ILE A 789 11.90 14.33 13.57
N LYS A 790 11.49 14.86 12.40
CA LYS A 790 11.41 16.31 12.16
C LYS A 790 10.34 16.95 13.06
N ASP A 791 9.22 16.26 13.27
CA ASP A 791 8.13 16.70 14.15
C ASP A 791 8.55 16.65 15.63
N LEU A 792 9.23 15.58 16.08
CA LEU A 792 9.76 15.46 17.45
C LEU A 792 10.81 16.52 17.76
N ARG A 793 11.70 16.84 16.80
CA ARG A 793 12.67 17.95 16.91
C ARG A 793 11.96 19.30 17.02
N SER A 794 10.95 19.52 16.19
CA SER A 794 10.15 20.74 16.23
C SER A 794 9.43 20.88 17.58
N LEU A 795 8.98 19.77 18.17
CA LEU A 795 8.38 19.73 19.51
C LEU A 795 9.39 20.03 20.64
N CYS A 796 10.62 19.51 20.55
CA CYS A 796 11.69 19.74 21.54
C CYS A 796 12.25 21.17 21.47
N LEU A 797 12.36 21.75 20.26
CA LEU A 797 12.82 23.13 20.06
C LEU A 797 11.89 24.17 20.68
N VAL A 798 10.60 23.85 20.79
CA VAL A 798 9.56 24.75 21.32
C VAL A 798 9.34 24.53 22.83
N SER A 799 9.92 23.48 23.44
CA SER A 799 9.76 23.16 24.87
C SER A 799 11.08 22.83 25.56
N THR A 800 11.62 23.80 26.29
CA THR A 800 12.88 23.66 27.06
C THR A 800 12.82 22.50 28.07
N ARG A 801 11.65 22.23 28.65
CA ARG A 801 11.49 21.15 29.65
C ARG A 801 11.45 19.76 29.01
N LEU A 802 10.83 19.62 27.83
CA LEU A 802 10.80 18.36 27.09
C LEU A 802 12.19 18.08 26.50
N ASN A 803 12.87 19.11 26.01
CA ASN A 803 14.26 19.04 25.56
C ASN A 803 15.18 18.52 26.67
N ASN A 804 15.17 19.14 27.85
CA ASN A 804 16.02 18.71 28.98
C ASN A 804 15.73 17.27 29.46
N LEU A 805 14.54 16.72 29.18
CA LEU A 805 14.14 15.35 29.54
C LEU A 805 14.57 14.31 28.50
N LEU A 806 14.61 14.68 27.21
CA LEU A 806 14.87 13.76 26.10
C LEU A 806 16.30 13.86 25.57
N GLU A 807 16.98 14.99 25.77
CA GLU A 807 18.35 15.27 25.31
C GLU A 807 19.37 14.17 25.69
N PRO A 808 19.42 13.64 26.93
CA PRO A 808 20.32 12.52 27.24
C PRO A 808 20.03 11.23 26.46
N THR A 809 18.78 11.03 26.01
CA THR A 809 18.36 9.85 25.26
C THR A 809 18.61 10.03 23.76
N LEU A 810 18.44 11.25 23.25
CA LEU A 810 18.59 11.59 21.83
C LEU A 810 20.05 11.63 21.37
N TYR A 811 20.97 12.03 22.26
CA TYR A 811 22.41 12.11 21.97
C TYR A 811 23.19 10.87 22.44
N ARG A 812 22.48 9.80 22.82
CA ARG A 812 23.10 8.59 23.36
C ARG A 812 23.94 7.83 22.33
N ASN A 813 23.44 7.75 21.09
CA ASN A 813 24.04 7.00 19.99
C ASN A 813 24.15 7.92 18.76
N ILE A 814 25.36 8.15 18.24
CA ILE A 814 25.60 9.10 17.14
C ILE A 814 26.16 8.41 15.89
N CYS A 815 25.79 8.88 14.70
CA CYS A 815 26.40 8.47 13.42
C CYS A 815 26.74 9.73 12.62
N VAL A 816 28.02 9.88 12.30
CA VAL A 816 28.56 10.96 11.47
C VAL A 816 28.54 10.46 10.03
N ARG A 817 28.02 11.24 9.07
CA ARG A 817 27.93 10.86 7.65
C ARG A 817 28.78 11.77 6.77
N LYS A 818 29.23 11.22 5.64
CA LYS A 818 30.03 11.89 4.62
C LYS A 818 29.11 12.74 3.73
N ASP A 819 29.21 14.07 3.83
CA ASP A 819 28.51 15.01 2.95
C ASP A 819 29.49 15.55 1.88
N GLY A 820 29.09 15.52 0.61
CA GLY A 820 29.93 15.94 -0.54
C GLY A 820 30.21 17.45 -0.69
N PHE A 821 30.16 18.28 0.38
CA PHE A 821 30.32 19.74 0.27
C PHE A 821 31.23 20.40 1.33
N ARG A 822 31.72 21.60 0.98
CA ARG A 822 32.90 22.37 1.44
C ARG A 822 33.23 22.55 2.93
N ASN A 823 32.49 22.00 3.90
CA ASN A 823 32.85 22.05 5.33
C ASN A 823 32.83 20.62 5.91
N HIS A 824 33.97 20.17 6.46
CA HIS A 824 34.14 18.80 6.96
C HIS A 824 33.10 18.49 8.05
N PRO A 825 32.41 17.32 8.05
CA PRO A 825 31.43 16.95 9.08
C PRO A 825 31.96 17.08 10.51
N GLN A 826 33.26 16.84 10.66
CA GLN A 826 34.05 16.99 11.88
C GLN A 826 34.04 18.42 12.46
N ASP A 827 34.15 19.45 11.61
CA ASP A 827 34.26 20.84 12.05
C ASP A 827 32.97 21.32 12.71
N ARG A 828 31.84 20.85 12.20
CA ARG A 828 30.51 21.22 12.70
C ARG A 828 30.17 20.46 14.00
N LEU A 829 30.67 19.23 14.13
CA LEU A 829 30.57 18.46 15.35
C LEU A 829 31.42 19.10 16.46
N ASN A 830 32.67 19.45 16.15
CA ASN A 830 33.57 20.18 17.05
C ASN A 830 32.95 21.49 17.52
N TRP A 831 32.39 22.27 16.59
CA TRP A 831 31.69 23.50 16.92
C TRP A 831 30.48 23.26 17.83
N SER A 832 29.77 22.14 17.70
CA SER A 832 28.63 21.83 18.57
C SER A 832 29.04 21.50 20.00
N PHE A 833 30.16 20.78 20.19
CA PHE A 833 30.73 20.55 21.52
C PHE A 833 31.34 21.81 22.14
N GLU A 834 31.88 22.72 21.32
CA GLU A 834 32.32 24.04 21.80
C GLU A 834 31.15 24.89 22.32
N ASN A 835 29.96 24.75 21.73
CA ASN A 835 28.76 25.49 22.12
C ASN A 835 27.98 24.83 23.27
N ASP A 836 27.97 23.50 23.35
CA ASP A 836 27.40 22.76 24.48
C ASP A 836 28.29 21.56 24.89
N PRO A 837 29.27 21.79 25.79
CA PRO A 837 30.19 20.76 26.24
C PRO A 837 29.53 19.57 26.95
N LYS A 838 28.30 19.72 27.47
CA LYS A 838 27.60 18.66 28.22
C LYS A 838 27.16 17.50 27.33
N LEU A 839 27.11 17.71 26.02
CA LEU A 839 26.70 16.66 25.06
C LEU A 839 27.68 15.49 25.05
N GLU A 840 28.96 15.73 25.35
CA GLU A 840 29.98 14.67 25.48
C GLU A 840 29.64 13.68 26.60
N GLU A 841 28.95 14.13 27.66
CA GLU A 841 28.55 13.28 28.79
C GLU A 841 27.40 12.32 28.44
N TYR A 842 26.65 12.56 27.36
CA TYR A 842 25.48 11.73 27.01
C TYR A 842 25.82 10.59 26.02
N ILE A 843 26.91 10.71 25.28
CA ILE A 843 27.27 9.79 24.20
C ILE A 843 27.85 8.48 24.77
N ILE A 844 27.23 7.36 24.41
CA ILE A 844 27.65 6.00 24.80
C ILE A 844 28.11 5.19 23.58
N SER A 845 27.61 5.48 22.37
CA SER A 845 28.14 4.89 21.13
C SER A 845 28.21 5.85 19.95
N ALA A 846 29.18 5.64 19.04
CA ALA A 846 29.40 6.49 17.88
C ALA A 846 29.83 5.71 16.63
N ILE A 847 29.40 6.16 15.44
CA ILE A 847 29.87 5.72 14.12
C ILE A 847 30.48 6.93 13.41
N VAL A 848 31.73 6.83 12.97
CA VAL A 848 32.50 7.96 12.44
C VAL A 848 33.23 7.56 11.14
N PRO A 849 33.07 8.30 10.04
CA PRO A 849 33.84 8.10 8.83
C PRO A 849 35.24 8.72 8.99
N CYS A 850 36.24 8.03 8.44
CA CYS A 850 37.66 8.35 8.53
C CYS A 850 38.16 8.73 7.13
N ASP A 851 38.27 10.02 6.80
CA ASP A 851 38.56 10.43 5.41
C ASP A 851 40.05 10.75 5.14
N TYR A 852 40.80 11.34 6.09
CA TYR A 852 42.18 11.82 5.82
C TYR A 852 43.23 11.65 6.92
N SER A 853 42.93 11.83 8.22
CA SER A 853 43.95 11.70 9.29
C SER A 853 43.40 11.32 10.67
N ILE A 854 44.24 10.68 11.51
CA ILE A 854 43.89 10.15 12.85
C ILE A 854 43.37 11.23 13.81
N SER A 855 43.60 12.49 13.48
CA SER A 855 42.94 13.67 14.04
C SER A 855 41.41 13.71 13.89
N ASP A 856 40.84 12.97 12.96
CA ASP A 856 39.40 12.94 12.68
C ASP A 856 38.65 11.99 13.63
N VAL A 857 39.35 11.11 14.34
CA VAL A 857 38.69 10.16 15.25
C VAL A 857 39.20 10.23 16.67
N TYR A 858 40.39 10.81 16.92
CA TYR A 858 41.03 10.76 18.24
C TYR A 858 40.12 11.28 19.36
N ARG A 859 39.46 12.44 19.20
CA ARG A 859 38.66 13.06 20.29
C ARG A 859 37.56 12.15 20.83
N PHE A 860 36.94 11.31 19.99
CA PHE A 860 35.86 10.42 20.39
C PHE A 860 36.29 9.37 21.40
N PHE A 861 37.56 8.96 21.36
CA PHE A 861 38.10 7.99 22.33
C PHE A 861 38.10 8.52 23.75
N TRP A 862 37.96 9.83 23.99
CA TRP A 862 37.99 10.41 25.34
C TRP A 862 36.66 11.00 25.81
N PHE A 863 35.55 10.68 25.14
CA PHE A 863 34.24 11.04 25.69
C PHE A 863 33.99 10.29 27.00
N PRO A 864 33.48 10.94 28.07
CA PRO A 864 33.46 10.36 29.41
C PRO A 864 32.71 9.03 29.54
N ASN A 865 31.69 8.82 28.70
CA ASN A 865 30.78 7.67 28.76
C ASN A 865 30.78 6.81 27.49
N ILE A 866 31.68 7.05 26.53
CA ILE A 866 31.74 6.24 25.30
C ILE A 866 32.14 4.80 25.65
N GLN A 867 31.39 3.84 25.11
CA GLN A 867 31.64 2.42 25.31
C GLN A 867 31.84 1.68 23.98
N ALA A 868 31.16 2.11 22.91
CA ALA A 868 31.25 1.51 21.58
C ALA A 868 31.60 2.55 20.51
N LEU A 869 32.58 2.26 19.66
CA LEU A 869 33.01 3.16 18.57
C LEU A 869 33.17 2.36 17.28
N SER A 870 32.56 2.83 16.20
CA SER A 870 32.71 2.28 14.85
C SER A 870 33.39 3.31 13.96
N ILE A 871 34.47 2.94 13.29
CA ILE A 871 35.24 3.78 12.38
C ILE A 871 35.14 3.19 10.98
N VAL A 872 34.76 3.99 9.99
CA VAL A 872 34.54 3.54 8.60
C VAL A 872 35.56 4.18 7.66
N GLY A 873 36.22 3.38 6.81
CA GLY A 873 37.14 3.87 5.76
C GLY A 873 38.56 4.17 6.26
N PHE A 874 39.03 3.49 7.31
CA PHE A 874 40.32 3.75 7.96
C PHE A 874 41.51 3.28 7.11
N ASN A 875 42.01 4.12 6.19
CA ASN A 875 43.02 3.79 5.17
C ASN A 875 44.27 4.71 5.19
N ASP A 876 45.49 4.14 5.22
CA ASP A 876 46.82 4.76 4.96
C ASP A 876 47.20 6.06 5.73
N TRP A 877 47.30 6.02 7.06
CA TRP A 877 47.64 7.20 7.90
C TRP A 877 49.06 7.13 8.53
N GLU A 878 49.73 8.29 8.62
CA GLU A 878 50.96 8.44 9.42
C GLU A 878 50.60 8.46 10.93
N PRO A 879 51.42 7.85 11.82
CA PRO A 879 51.19 7.94 13.26
C PRO A 879 51.25 9.40 13.71
N LEU A 880 50.30 9.81 14.57
CA LEU A 880 50.39 11.11 15.25
C LEU A 880 51.64 11.10 16.14
N GLU A 881 52.59 12.00 15.89
CA GLU A 881 53.69 12.29 16.82
C GLU A 881 53.11 12.95 18.08
N PHE A 882 52.66 12.15 19.03
CA PHE A 882 52.37 12.64 20.37
C PHE A 882 53.70 12.83 21.11
N GLU A 883 53.99 14.03 21.59
CA GLU A 883 55.20 14.30 22.39
C GLU A 883 55.21 13.59 23.76
N ASP A 884 54.10 12.95 24.17
CA ASP A 884 53.95 12.27 25.46
C ASP A 884 52.96 11.06 25.40
N ASP A 885 53.36 9.90 25.94
CA ASP A 885 52.60 8.61 25.96
C ASP A 885 51.31 8.65 26.82
N SER A 886 50.90 9.83 27.28
CA SER A 886 49.81 10.08 28.24
C SER A 886 48.41 9.61 27.81
N HIS A 887 48.23 9.27 26.52
CA HIS A 887 46.95 8.87 25.92
C HIS A 887 46.76 7.34 25.84
N VAL A 888 47.83 6.55 25.98
CA VAL A 888 47.77 5.08 25.90
C VAL A 888 46.99 4.51 27.10
N GLY A 889 46.01 3.64 26.83
CA GLY A 889 45.26 2.93 27.86
C GLY A 889 44.36 3.83 28.73
N THR A 890 43.86 4.94 28.18
CA THR A 890 43.04 5.92 28.93
C THR A 890 41.60 6.04 28.43
N SER A 891 41.29 5.52 27.24
CA SER A 891 39.96 5.59 26.66
C SER A 891 38.98 4.60 27.31
N PRO A 892 37.72 4.98 27.58
CA PRO A 892 36.70 4.08 28.12
C PRO A 892 36.03 3.18 27.07
N VAL A 893 36.44 3.25 25.79
CA VAL A 893 35.94 2.38 24.72
C VAL A 893 36.23 0.91 25.06
N THR A 894 35.19 0.08 25.01
CA THR A 894 35.26 -1.38 25.28
C THR A 894 34.88 -2.21 24.05
N ALA A 895 34.16 -1.62 23.09
CA ALA A 895 33.84 -2.23 21.79
C ALA A 895 34.31 -1.32 20.65
N LEU A 896 35.13 -1.84 19.75
CA LEU A 896 35.66 -1.09 18.61
C LEU A 896 35.36 -1.85 17.32
N ASN A 897 34.79 -1.18 16.33
CA ASN A 897 34.55 -1.72 15.00
C ASN A 897 35.35 -0.90 13.98
N LEU A 898 36.24 -1.54 13.25
CA LEU A 898 37.01 -0.96 12.16
C LEU A 898 36.45 -1.53 10.86
N ILE A 899 35.72 -0.70 10.11
CA ILE A 899 35.00 -1.05 8.89
C ILE A 899 35.78 -0.52 7.69
N ASP A 900 35.97 -1.33 6.66
CA ASP A 900 36.71 -0.92 5.45
C ASP A 900 38.12 -0.36 5.80
N CYS A 901 38.90 -1.13 6.56
CA CYS A 901 40.15 -0.69 7.17
C CYS A 901 41.39 -1.26 6.45
N GLY A 902 42.21 -0.37 5.90
CA GLY A 902 43.50 -0.65 5.24
C GLY A 902 44.72 0.00 5.92
N ALA A 903 44.62 0.47 7.16
CA ALA A 903 45.72 1.18 7.84
C ALA A 903 46.99 0.34 8.09
N HIS A 904 48.16 1.01 8.05
CA HIS A 904 49.48 0.43 8.37
C HIS A 904 49.65 0.04 9.85
N GLU A 905 50.65 -0.81 10.14
CA GLU A 905 50.94 -1.37 11.48
C GLU A 905 51.04 -0.29 12.58
N GLU A 906 51.77 0.80 12.34
CA GLU A 906 52.00 1.84 13.34
C GLU A 906 50.73 2.63 13.68
N ALA A 907 49.92 2.97 12.67
CA ALA A 907 48.65 3.67 12.87
C ALA A 907 47.62 2.77 13.57
N LEU A 908 47.55 1.50 13.16
CA LEU A 908 46.68 0.51 13.79
C LEU A 908 47.09 0.23 15.25
N ALA A 909 48.39 0.08 15.52
CA ALA A 909 48.91 -0.07 16.87
C ALA A 909 48.60 1.14 17.75
N THR A 910 48.68 2.35 17.18
CA THR A 910 48.33 3.59 17.89
C THR A 910 46.85 3.59 18.31
N VAL A 911 45.91 3.36 17.38
CA VAL A 911 44.47 3.35 17.69
C VAL A 911 44.12 2.24 18.69
N LEU A 912 44.67 1.05 18.50
CA LEU A 912 44.44 -0.08 19.40
C LEU A 912 45.10 0.12 20.77
N SER A 913 46.06 1.03 20.92
CA SER A 913 46.68 1.32 22.23
C SER A 913 45.85 2.24 23.13
N TRP A 914 44.88 2.99 22.58
CA TRP A 914 44.13 3.99 23.34
C TRP A 914 43.10 3.43 24.33
N PRO A 915 42.29 2.39 24.00
CA PRO A 915 41.37 1.76 24.94
C PRO A 915 42.05 1.27 26.22
N THR A 916 41.41 1.46 27.37
CA THR A 916 41.92 0.96 28.66
C THR A 916 41.82 -0.56 28.76
N ALA A 917 40.72 -1.12 28.24
CA ALA A 917 40.44 -2.55 28.25
C ALA A 917 39.43 -2.87 27.13
N LEU A 918 39.94 -3.21 25.94
CA LEU A 918 39.07 -3.59 24.83
C LEU A 918 38.50 -4.99 25.06
N GLU A 919 37.18 -5.14 25.02
CA GLU A 919 36.45 -6.40 25.19
C GLU A 919 35.97 -6.99 23.85
N VAL A 920 35.60 -6.14 22.89
CA VAL A 920 35.09 -6.54 21.57
C VAL A 920 35.83 -5.79 20.45
N LEU A 921 36.33 -6.52 19.46
CA LEU A 921 36.90 -5.95 18.23
C LEU A 921 36.27 -6.59 16.99
N HIS A 922 35.71 -5.76 16.11
CA HIS A 922 35.40 -6.14 14.74
C HIS A 922 36.38 -5.46 13.80
N TYR A 923 37.04 -6.22 12.95
CA TYR A 923 38.02 -5.73 11.99
C TYR A 923 37.68 -6.24 10.58
N ASP A 924 37.30 -5.31 9.72
CA ASP A 924 37.00 -5.55 8.32
C ASP A 924 38.18 -5.08 7.46
N ALA A 925 38.93 -6.04 6.93
CA ALA A 925 40.20 -5.78 6.26
C ALA A 925 39.98 -5.34 4.80
N ASN A 926 40.30 -4.09 4.45
CA ASN A 926 40.32 -3.64 3.05
C ASN A 926 41.73 -3.76 2.45
N GLN A 927 41.85 -4.38 1.28
CA GLN A 927 43.07 -4.41 0.45
C GLN A 927 42.82 -3.75 -0.91
N GLY A 928 42.25 -2.54 -0.91
CA GLY A 928 41.93 -1.79 -2.11
C GLY A 928 43.13 -1.61 -3.05
N GLU A 929 42.84 -1.64 -4.35
CA GLU A 929 43.76 -1.43 -5.47
C GLU A 929 44.70 -0.23 -5.23
N TRP A 930 45.99 -0.50 -5.08
CA TRP A 930 47.05 0.48 -5.25
C TRP A 930 47.24 0.76 -6.75
N ASP A 931 46.27 1.41 -7.38
CA ASP A 931 46.41 1.86 -8.77
C ASP A 931 47.11 3.23 -8.80
N GLY A 932 48.45 3.18 -8.74
CA GLY A 932 49.31 4.20 -9.32
C GLY A 932 50.16 5.03 -8.36
N HIS A 933 51.36 4.54 -8.03
CA HIS A 933 52.57 5.36 -8.11
C HIS A 933 53.78 4.52 -8.50
N TYR A 934 54.37 4.85 -9.66
CA TYR A 934 55.71 4.42 -10.07
C TYR A 934 56.74 4.89 -9.02
N GLY A 935 57.31 3.97 -8.24
CA GLY A 935 58.45 4.22 -7.36
C GLY A 935 58.89 2.96 -6.62
N ASP A 936 60.20 2.71 -6.59
CA ASP A 936 60.87 1.52 -6.01
C ASP A 936 60.82 1.43 -4.46
N GLU A 937 59.73 1.84 -3.81
CA GLU A 937 59.55 1.64 -2.36
C GLU A 937 58.63 0.43 -2.09
N PRO A 938 59.07 -0.56 -1.32
CA PRO A 938 58.22 -1.71 -0.98
C PRO A 938 57.02 -1.21 -0.17
N ALA A 939 55.82 -1.54 -0.63
CA ALA A 939 54.57 -1.25 0.07
C ALA A 939 54.68 -1.65 1.55
N LYS A 940 54.44 -0.71 2.47
CA LYS A 940 54.42 -0.95 3.92
C LYS A 940 53.21 -1.85 4.23
N SER A 941 53.40 -3.16 4.15
CA SER A 941 52.29 -4.11 4.09
C SER A 941 51.74 -4.47 5.48
N TRP A 942 50.42 -4.45 5.59
CA TRP A 942 49.67 -5.04 6.71
C TRP A 942 49.90 -6.56 6.77
N THR A 943 50.12 -7.12 7.97
CA THR A 943 50.31 -8.57 8.17
C THR A 943 49.60 -9.08 9.43
N CYS A 944 49.19 -10.35 9.46
CA CYS A 944 48.58 -10.96 10.65
C CYS A 944 49.48 -10.88 11.90
N ALA A 945 50.81 -10.99 11.74
CA ALA A 945 51.76 -10.83 12.84
C ALA A 945 51.78 -9.38 13.39
N ALA A 946 51.72 -8.38 12.50
CA ALA A 946 51.61 -6.98 12.88
C ALA A 946 50.30 -6.68 13.61
N PHE A 947 49.19 -7.23 13.11
CA PHE A 947 47.87 -7.11 13.73
C PHE A 947 47.85 -7.70 15.16
N VAL A 948 48.40 -8.90 15.33
CA VAL A 948 48.52 -9.56 16.65
C VAL A 948 49.41 -8.76 17.60
N ARG A 949 50.50 -8.17 17.11
CA ARG A 949 51.37 -7.29 17.91
C ARG A 949 50.61 -6.06 18.42
N ALA A 950 49.83 -5.42 17.55
CA ALA A 950 49.01 -4.26 17.90
C ALA A 950 47.94 -4.59 18.96
N LEU A 951 47.46 -5.84 19.00
CA LEU A 951 46.48 -6.32 19.97
C LEU A 951 47.04 -6.80 21.31
N GLN A 952 48.36 -6.93 21.46
CA GLN A 952 48.97 -7.44 22.69
C GLN A 952 48.52 -6.76 23.99
N PRO A 953 48.26 -5.43 24.04
CA PRO A 953 47.75 -4.78 25.25
C PRO A 953 46.42 -5.36 25.76
N HIS A 954 45.60 -5.92 24.86
CA HIS A 954 44.24 -6.39 25.16
C HIS A 954 44.14 -7.91 25.33
N LYS A 955 45.26 -8.64 25.37
CA LYS A 955 45.25 -10.11 25.43
C LYS A 955 44.55 -10.72 26.65
N ALA A 956 44.38 -9.94 27.72
CA ALA A 956 43.70 -10.33 28.95
C ALA A 956 42.27 -9.77 29.06
N THR A 957 41.82 -8.95 28.12
CA THR A 957 40.52 -8.26 28.16
C THR A 957 39.65 -8.58 26.96
N LEU A 958 40.22 -8.83 25.78
CA LEU A 958 39.51 -9.10 24.54
C LEU A 958 38.76 -10.44 24.62
N ARG A 959 37.43 -10.39 24.54
CA ARG A 959 36.53 -11.54 24.65
C ARG A 959 35.97 -11.99 23.32
N GLU A 960 35.79 -11.05 22.39
CA GLU A 960 35.22 -11.28 21.06
C GLU A 960 36.05 -10.60 19.98
N LEU A 961 36.44 -11.38 18.97
CA LEU A 961 37.18 -10.92 17.80
C LEU A 961 36.47 -11.39 16.53
N THR A 962 36.13 -10.45 15.64
CA THR A 962 35.62 -10.75 14.30
C THR A 962 36.58 -10.20 13.25
N LEU A 963 37.00 -11.05 12.31
CA LEU A 963 37.88 -10.69 11.18
C LEU A 963 37.16 -11.00 9.85
N SER A 964 36.85 -9.97 9.07
CA SER A 964 36.17 -10.07 7.76
C SER A 964 37.01 -9.53 6.59
N ARG A 965 36.61 -9.88 5.36
CA ARG A 965 37.18 -9.41 4.09
C ARG A 965 36.05 -8.97 3.12
N PRO A 966 36.19 -7.89 2.33
CA PRO A 966 35.23 -7.49 1.31
C PRO A 966 35.37 -8.32 0.00
N TRP A 967 34.23 -8.48 -0.69
CA TRP A 967 34.07 -9.17 -1.99
C TRP A 967 34.72 -8.35 -3.13
N LEU A 968 35.99 -8.63 -3.46
CA LEU A 968 36.61 -8.11 -4.69
C LEU A 968 37.33 -9.23 -5.46
N VAL A 969 37.07 -9.26 -6.77
CA VAL A 969 37.28 -10.37 -7.73
C VAL A 969 38.74 -10.52 -8.19
N HIS A 970 39.73 -10.21 -7.35
CA HIS A 970 41.14 -10.24 -7.76
C HIS A 970 41.91 -11.43 -7.20
N GLU A 971 42.37 -12.28 -8.12
CA GLU A 971 43.39 -13.32 -7.91
C GLU A 971 44.65 -12.68 -7.31
N GLY A 972 44.99 -12.98 -6.05
CA GLY A 972 46.16 -12.34 -5.45
C GLY A 972 46.54 -12.68 -4.01
N LEU A 973 45.73 -13.36 -3.20
CA LEU A 973 46.17 -13.86 -1.89
C LEU A 973 46.97 -15.17 -2.02
N GLY A 974 47.99 -15.15 -2.86
CA GLY A 974 49.09 -16.11 -2.75
C GLY A 974 49.96 -15.70 -1.56
N ASN A 975 49.86 -16.44 -0.45
CA ASN A 975 50.73 -16.39 0.74
C ASN A 975 50.45 -15.31 1.80
N GLY A 976 49.21 -15.21 2.30
CA GLY A 976 48.92 -14.46 3.54
C GLY A 976 49.42 -15.22 4.81
N PRO A 977 50.06 -14.55 5.79
CA PRO A 977 50.54 -15.20 7.01
C PRO A 977 49.40 -15.58 7.96
N ARG A 978 49.54 -16.73 8.62
CA ARG A 978 48.62 -17.26 9.65
C ARG A 978 48.49 -16.32 10.86
N ILE A 979 47.26 -16.10 11.36
CA ILE A 979 47.06 -15.36 12.61
C ILE A 979 47.38 -16.23 13.83
N ASP A 980 48.15 -15.65 14.76
CA ASP A 980 48.52 -16.30 16.02
C ASP A 980 47.87 -15.63 17.24
N LEU A 981 46.90 -16.31 17.86
CA LEU A 981 46.12 -15.82 19.00
C LEU A 981 46.32 -16.67 20.27
N HIS A 982 47.34 -17.54 20.32
CA HIS A 982 47.51 -18.51 21.42
C HIS A 982 47.64 -17.84 22.81
N ASP A 983 48.22 -16.64 22.85
CA ASP A 983 48.47 -15.87 24.07
C ASP A 983 47.26 -15.07 24.58
N PHE A 984 46.12 -15.08 23.87
CA PHE A 984 44.92 -14.33 24.25
C PHE A 984 44.09 -15.10 25.28
N THR A 985 44.35 -14.84 26.56
CA THR A 985 43.77 -15.58 27.69
C THR A 985 42.28 -15.32 27.97
N ALA A 986 41.70 -14.25 27.40
CA ALA A 986 40.30 -13.88 27.62
C ALA A 986 39.38 -14.11 26.42
N LEU A 987 39.92 -14.50 25.26
CA LEU A 987 39.15 -14.60 24.02
C LEU A 987 38.24 -15.84 24.07
N THR A 988 36.94 -15.62 24.04
CA THR A 988 35.91 -16.66 24.14
C THR A 988 35.16 -16.89 22.83
N THR A 989 35.04 -15.87 21.99
CA THR A 989 34.35 -15.93 20.70
C THR A 989 35.28 -15.43 19.60
N LEU A 990 35.50 -16.25 18.58
CA LEU A 990 36.27 -15.89 17.39
C LEU A 990 35.41 -16.13 16.15
N ARG A 991 35.25 -15.10 15.32
CA ARG A 991 34.63 -15.20 14.00
C ARG A 991 35.67 -14.80 12.95
N ILE A 992 35.98 -15.69 12.02
CA ILE A 992 37.15 -15.53 11.16
C ILE A 992 36.95 -16.16 9.79
N TYR A 993 37.44 -15.51 8.74
CA TYR A 993 37.55 -16.13 7.42
C TYR A 993 38.70 -17.13 7.37
N GLN A 994 38.48 -18.25 6.67
CA GLN A 994 39.44 -19.37 6.60
C GLN A 994 40.85 -18.93 6.17
N VAL A 995 40.97 -17.96 5.26
CA VAL A 995 42.25 -17.43 4.76
C VAL A 995 43.18 -16.87 5.86
N PHE A 996 42.62 -16.34 6.95
CA PHE A 996 43.43 -15.83 8.08
C PHE A 996 43.85 -16.95 9.04
N LEU A 997 43.10 -18.06 9.05
CA LEU A 997 43.25 -19.18 9.96
C LEU A 997 44.22 -20.24 9.42
N CYS A 998 44.09 -20.60 8.13
CA CYS A 998 44.87 -21.63 7.46
C CYS A 998 45.73 -20.99 6.37
N GLY A 999 47.05 -20.93 6.57
CA GLY A 999 47.95 -20.69 5.44
C GLY A 999 47.85 -21.84 4.42
N VAL A 1000 48.11 -21.56 3.15
CA VAL A 1000 47.96 -22.51 2.03
C VAL A 1000 48.80 -23.81 2.20
N GLU A 1001 49.82 -23.81 3.08
CA GLU A 1001 50.83 -24.87 3.14
C GLU A 1001 50.56 -25.98 4.19
N ASP A 1002 49.72 -25.79 5.22
CA ASP A 1002 49.40 -26.86 6.20
C ASP A 1002 48.10 -26.61 7.02
N PRO A 1003 46.95 -27.20 6.65
CA PRO A 1003 45.69 -27.04 7.37
C PRO A 1003 45.65 -27.75 8.73
N LEU A 1004 46.57 -28.69 9.01
CA LEU A 1004 46.60 -29.42 10.28
C LEU A 1004 47.19 -28.58 11.43
N GLU A 1005 48.08 -27.64 11.12
CA GLU A 1005 48.65 -26.78 12.14
C GLU A 1005 47.72 -25.65 12.56
N ALA A 1006 46.75 -25.22 11.73
CA ALA A 1006 45.88 -24.05 11.92
C ALA A 1006 45.28 -23.88 13.33
N TRP A 1007 45.03 -24.99 14.02
CA TRP A 1007 44.39 -25.02 15.33
C TRP A 1007 45.31 -24.66 16.51
N SER A 1008 46.64 -24.77 16.34
CA SER A 1008 47.61 -24.49 17.42
C SER A 1008 47.72 -23.00 17.79
N SER A 1009 47.21 -22.11 16.94
CA SER A 1009 47.22 -20.66 17.09
C SER A 1009 45.97 -20.13 17.78
N LEU A 1010 45.01 -20.99 18.08
CA LEU A 1010 43.79 -20.61 18.78
C LEU A 1010 44.02 -20.55 20.30
N PRO A 1011 43.39 -19.59 21.00
CA PRO A 1011 43.55 -19.46 22.44
C PRO A 1011 42.82 -20.56 23.21
N ARG A 1012 43.40 -20.98 24.34
CA ARG A 1012 42.80 -22.02 25.22
C ARG A 1012 41.43 -21.63 25.78
N SER A 1013 41.15 -20.34 25.92
CA SER A 1013 39.91 -19.77 26.46
C SER A 1013 38.73 -19.82 25.48
N LEU A 1014 38.97 -20.19 24.23
CA LEU A 1014 37.96 -20.15 23.17
C LEU A 1014 36.79 -21.09 23.48
N GLU A 1015 35.57 -20.55 23.48
CA GLU A 1015 34.32 -21.28 23.69
C GLU A 1015 33.52 -21.46 22.38
N ARG A 1016 33.58 -20.47 21.48
CA ARG A 1016 32.88 -20.46 20.19
C ARG A 1016 33.81 -20.05 19.05
N LEU A 1017 33.74 -20.79 17.96
CA LEU A 1017 34.46 -20.52 16.72
C LEU A 1017 33.50 -20.51 15.53
N ASP A 1018 33.39 -19.40 14.82
CA ASP A 1018 32.63 -19.31 13.56
C ASP A 1018 33.63 -19.09 12.40
N VAL A 1019 33.67 -20.00 11.42
CA VAL A 1019 34.59 -19.97 10.26
C VAL A 1019 33.80 -19.74 8.96
N PHE A 1020 34.25 -18.77 8.16
CA PHE A 1020 33.62 -18.40 6.88
C PHE A 1020 34.55 -18.69 5.70
N TYR A 1021 34.01 -19.31 4.64
CA TYR A 1021 34.70 -19.57 3.36
C TYR A 1021 34.22 -18.59 2.28
N ASP A 1022 35.09 -18.27 1.31
CA ASP A 1022 34.76 -17.42 0.15
C ASP A 1022 34.80 -18.22 -1.16
N ASP A 1023 33.96 -17.85 -2.14
CA ASP A 1023 33.84 -18.50 -3.46
C ASP A 1023 35.13 -18.42 -4.31
N THR A 1024 36.08 -17.55 -3.90
CA THR A 1024 37.35 -17.33 -4.60
C THR A 1024 38.54 -18.10 -4.00
N ASP A 1025 38.34 -18.83 -2.90
CA ASP A 1025 39.39 -19.64 -2.29
C ASP A 1025 39.65 -20.89 -3.16
N LEU A 1026 40.79 -20.93 -3.85
CA LEU A 1026 41.18 -22.00 -4.80
C LEU A 1026 41.36 -23.40 -4.17
N THR A 1027 41.19 -23.54 -2.86
CA THR A 1027 41.27 -24.80 -2.12
C THR A 1027 39.85 -25.33 -1.88
N ARG A 1028 39.46 -26.38 -2.62
CA ARG A 1028 38.25 -27.17 -2.33
C ARG A 1028 38.18 -27.49 -0.83
N PHE A 1029 37.02 -27.31 -0.22
CA PHE A 1029 36.80 -27.68 1.18
C PHE A 1029 36.98 -29.21 1.35
N ASP A 1030 38.16 -29.65 1.78
CA ASP A 1030 38.42 -31.06 2.13
C ASP A 1030 37.95 -31.31 3.57
N GLU A 1031 36.65 -31.61 3.71
CA GLU A 1031 35.89 -31.55 4.97
C GLU A 1031 36.45 -32.47 6.06
N ASP A 1032 37.07 -33.58 5.68
CA ASP A 1032 37.42 -34.65 6.61
C ASP A 1032 38.75 -34.36 7.36
N ASP A 1033 39.77 -33.81 6.68
CA ASP A 1033 41.08 -33.52 7.29
C ASP A 1033 41.05 -32.29 8.20
N PHE A 1034 40.32 -31.24 7.80
CA PHE A 1034 40.16 -30.02 8.60
C PHE A 1034 39.45 -30.29 9.94
N LEU A 1035 38.32 -31.02 9.89
CA LEU A 1035 37.55 -31.40 11.07
C LEU A 1035 38.29 -32.39 11.98
N ARG A 1036 39.04 -33.35 11.40
CA ARG A 1036 39.90 -34.26 12.17
C ARG A 1036 41.05 -33.53 12.86
N GLY A 1037 41.64 -32.53 12.19
CA GLY A 1037 42.64 -31.64 12.77
C GLY A 1037 42.11 -30.90 14.01
N LEU A 1038 40.89 -30.36 13.92
CA LEU A 1038 40.22 -29.68 15.04
C LEU A 1038 39.95 -30.65 16.20
N LEU A 1039 39.45 -31.86 15.92
CA LEU A 1039 39.22 -32.89 16.93
C LEU A 1039 40.51 -33.30 17.66
N ALA A 1040 41.62 -33.44 16.93
CA ALA A 1040 42.92 -33.76 17.51
C ALA A 1040 43.38 -32.67 18.49
N HIS A 1041 43.21 -31.40 18.13
CA HIS A 1041 43.62 -30.27 18.96
C HIS A 1041 42.62 -29.94 20.09
N LYS A 1042 41.34 -30.24 19.92
CA LYS A 1042 40.27 -30.01 20.92
C LYS A 1042 40.61 -30.63 22.27
N LYS A 1043 41.15 -31.85 22.26
CA LYS A 1043 41.42 -32.62 23.48
C LYS A 1043 42.57 -32.04 24.32
N ASP A 1044 43.63 -31.57 23.66
CA ASP A 1044 44.88 -31.21 24.32
C ASP A 1044 45.13 -29.68 24.39
N HIS A 1045 44.48 -28.89 23.52
CA HIS A 1045 44.76 -27.46 23.34
C HIS A 1045 43.53 -26.54 23.45
N LEU A 1046 42.30 -27.00 23.18
CA LEU A 1046 41.09 -26.16 23.23
C LEU A 1046 40.02 -26.69 24.18
N PRO A 1047 40.30 -26.82 25.50
CA PRO A 1047 39.43 -27.50 26.45
C PRO A 1047 38.04 -26.86 26.57
N HIS A 1048 37.91 -25.56 26.33
CA HIS A 1048 36.67 -24.80 26.52
C HIS A 1048 35.79 -24.68 25.28
N LEU A 1049 36.28 -25.09 24.09
CA LEU A 1049 35.52 -24.97 22.84
C LEU A 1049 34.26 -25.85 22.88
N ARG A 1050 33.09 -25.25 22.68
CA ARG A 1050 31.79 -25.93 22.73
C ARG A 1050 31.02 -25.83 21.42
N THR A 1051 31.21 -24.76 20.68
CA THR A 1051 30.44 -24.50 19.45
C THR A 1051 31.37 -24.15 18.32
N VAL A 1052 31.19 -24.82 17.19
CA VAL A 1052 31.91 -24.56 15.95
C VAL A 1052 30.89 -24.44 14.84
N SER A 1053 30.87 -23.30 14.16
CA SER A 1053 30.01 -23.08 12.99
C SER A 1053 30.88 -22.86 11.76
N ILE A 1054 30.60 -23.58 10.67
CA ILE A 1054 31.30 -23.42 9.39
C ILE A 1054 30.28 -23.01 8.33
N HIS A 1055 30.58 -21.92 7.63
CA HIS A 1055 29.75 -21.36 6.58
C HIS A 1055 30.51 -21.47 5.25
N SER A 1056 29.99 -22.26 4.30
CA SER A 1056 30.60 -22.44 2.98
C SER A 1056 29.61 -22.17 1.84
N PRO A 1057 30.01 -21.41 0.81
CA PRO A 1057 29.17 -21.14 -0.34
C PRO A 1057 29.10 -22.30 -1.36
N GLU A 1058 29.99 -23.30 -1.27
CA GLU A 1058 30.03 -24.45 -2.18
C GLU A 1058 28.78 -25.37 -2.05
N GLN A 1059 28.23 -25.82 -3.19
CA GLN A 1059 27.24 -26.89 -3.26
C GLN A 1059 27.96 -28.24 -3.40
N THR A 1060 27.73 -29.18 -2.49
CA THR A 1060 28.30 -30.54 -2.60
C THR A 1060 27.67 -31.28 -3.78
N CYS A 1061 28.51 -31.78 -4.69
CA CYS A 1061 28.11 -32.70 -5.75
C CYS A 1061 28.28 -34.14 -5.23
N ASP A 1062 27.23 -34.94 -5.30
CA ASP A 1062 27.36 -36.38 -5.04
C ASP A 1062 28.01 -37.05 -6.26
N ASP A 1063 29.24 -37.53 -6.08
CA ASP A 1063 30.08 -38.11 -7.14
C ASP A 1063 29.43 -39.33 -7.83
N ASP A 1064 28.46 -39.99 -7.17
CA ASP A 1064 27.77 -41.17 -7.71
C ASP A 1064 26.49 -40.83 -8.50
N THR A 1065 25.90 -39.64 -8.31
CA THR A 1065 24.59 -39.30 -8.89
C THR A 1065 24.60 -38.08 -9.82
N GLU A 1066 25.66 -37.27 -9.84
CA GLU A 1066 25.75 -36.00 -10.59
C GLU A 1066 24.56 -35.03 -10.31
N GLU A 1067 23.83 -35.23 -9.21
CA GLU A 1067 22.78 -34.32 -8.75
C GLU A 1067 23.34 -33.40 -7.64
N PHE A 1068 23.08 -32.10 -7.77
CA PHE A 1068 23.43 -31.11 -6.74
C PHE A 1068 22.41 -31.19 -5.59
N GLU A 1069 22.83 -31.61 -4.40
CA GLU A 1069 21.96 -31.60 -3.22
C GLU A 1069 21.70 -30.16 -2.73
N SER A 1070 20.50 -29.94 -2.19
CA SER A 1070 19.94 -28.65 -1.81
C SER A 1070 20.78 -27.86 -0.78
N THR A 1071 20.77 -26.53 -0.91
CA THR A 1071 21.17 -25.56 0.13
C THR A 1071 20.55 -25.93 1.49
N GLY A 1072 21.37 -26.15 2.53
CA GLY A 1072 20.90 -26.67 3.81
C GLY A 1072 22.00 -27.00 4.81
N GLN A 1073 21.58 -27.37 6.03
CA GLN A 1073 22.46 -27.80 7.12
C GLN A 1073 23.08 -29.16 6.78
N TRP A 1074 24.41 -29.19 6.63
CA TRP A 1074 25.15 -30.42 6.39
C TRP A 1074 25.55 -31.07 7.72
N THR A 1075 25.42 -32.39 7.78
CA THR A 1075 25.79 -33.16 8.98
C THR A 1075 27.02 -34.02 8.68
N PRO A 1076 28.07 -33.95 9.51
CA PRO A 1076 29.28 -34.74 9.27
C PRO A 1076 29.00 -36.25 9.30
N PRO A 1077 29.82 -37.07 8.60
CA PRO A 1077 29.68 -38.52 8.58
C PRO A 1077 29.55 -39.08 10.00
N SER A 1078 28.70 -40.10 10.17
CA SER A 1078 28.33 -40.65 11.49
C SER A 1078 29.51 -40.92 12.45
N PRO A 1079 30.69 -41.43 12.01
CA PRO A 1079 31.85 -41.61 12.90
C PRO A 1079 32.42 -40.29 13.43
N LEU A 1080 32.47 -39.26 12.59
CA LEU A 1080 33.02 -37.94 12.90
C LEU A 1080 32.05 -37.14 13.78
N ALA A 1081 30.74 -37.16 13.45
CA ALA A 1081 29.69 -36.58 14.27
C ALA A 1081 29.68 -37.17 15.69
N GLN A 1082 29.88 -38.49 15.81
CA GLN A 1082 29.98 -39.16 17.11
C GLN A 1082 31.26 -38.77 17.86
N ALA A 1083 32.37 -38.53 17.16
CA ALA A 1083 33.62 -38.07 17.76
C ALA A 1083 33.49 -36.64 18.35
N PHE A 1084 32.89 -35.70 17.62
CA PHE A 1084 32.62 -34.34 18.12
C PHE A 1084 31.66 -34.34 19.31
N LYS A 1085 30.59 -35.14 19.25
CA LYS A 1085 29.66 -35.31 20.35
C LYS A 1085 30.34 -35.88 21.61
N THR A 1086 31.29 -36.79 21.44
CA THR A 1086 32.09 -37.34 22.55
C THR A 1086 33.08 -36.32 23.09
N ALA A 1087 33.62 -35.44 22.23
CA ALA A 1087 34.49 -34.33 22.61
C ALA A 1087 33.73 -33.13 23.21
N GLY A 1088 32.40 -33.17 23.23
CA GLY A 1088 31.55 -32.12 23.80
C GLY A 1088 31.47 -30.84 22.96
N VAL A 1089 31.68 -30.96 21.64
CA VAL A 1089 31.60 -29.86 20.68
C VAL A 1089 30.37 -30.05 19.80
N ASP A 1090 29.55 -29.02 19.72
CA ASP A 1090 28.45 -28.89 18.77
C ASP A 1090 28.99 -28.26 17.49
N VAL A 1091 28.89 -29.00 16.38
CA VAL A 1091 29.41 -28.58 15.07
C VAL A 1091 28.23 -28.38 14.14
N ASP A 1092 28.10 -27.17 13.61
CA ASP A 1092 27.06 -26.79 12.67
C ASP A 1092 27.70 -26.35 11.34
N ILE A 1093 27.32 -26.98 10.23
CA ILE A 1093 27.90 -26.72 8.91
C ILE A 1093 26.77 -26.32 7.97
N LEU A 1094 26.88 -25.13 7.41
CA LEU A 1094 25.86 -24.52 6.57
C LEU A 1094 26.39 -24.36 5.15
N LEU A 1095 25.79 -25.08 4.21
CA LEU A 1095 26.14 -25.08 2.79
C LEU A 1095 25.11 -24.31 1.95
N GLY A 1096 25.58 -23.44 1.07
CA GLY A 1096 24.76 -22.62 0.18
C GLY A 1096 25.18 -21.15 0.20
N PRO A 1097 24.53 -20.25 -0.57
CA PRO A 1097 24.89 -18.83 -0.61
C PRO A 1097 24.66 -18.20 0.77
N VAL A 1098 25.68 -18.28 1.61
CA VAL A 1098 25.75 -17.53 2.85
C VAL A 1098 26.25 -16.17 2.42
N GLU A 1099 25.35 -15.18 2.40
CA GLU A 1099 25.79 -13.80 2.39
C GLU A 1099 26.71 -13.64 3.61
N PRO A 1100 28.00 -13.31 3.41
CA PRO A 1100 28.90 -13.14 4.54
C PRO A 1100 28.35 -12.06 5.47
N PRO A 1101 28.79 -11.99 6.74
CA PRO A 1101 28.41 -10.89 7.61
C PRO A 1101 28.99 -9.58 7.05
N LYS A 1102 28.27 -8.97 6.10
CA LYS A 1102 28.56 -7.64 5.59
C LYS A 1102 28.10 -6.65 6.64
N LEU A 1103 29.04 -5.82 7.10
CA LEU A 1103 28.72 -4.69 7.99
C LEU A 1103 27.77 -3.68 7.33
N GLU A 1104 27.71 -3.64 5.99
CA GLU A 1104 26.74 -2.81 5.27
C GLU A 1104 25.28 -3.29 5.44
N GLU A 1105 25.07 -4.56 5.81
CA GLU A 1105 23.74 -5.18 5.99
C GLU A 1105 23.44 -5.61 7.44
N LEU A 1106 24.42 -5.54 8.35
CA LEU A 1106 24.17 -5.61 9.80
C LEU A 1106 23.31 -4.40 10.21
N ASP A 1107 22.09 -4.68 10.69
CA ASP A 1107 21.17 -3.67 11.22
C ASP A 1107 21.95 -2.78 12.20
N LEU A 1108 22.04 -1.46 11.94
CA LEU A 1108 22.76 -0.47 12.76
C LEU A 1108 22.44 -0.60 14.27
N ARG A 1109 21.30 -1.22 14.59
CA ARG A 1109 20.90 -1.66 15.93
C ARG A 1109 21.93 -2.53 16.66
N GLU A 1110 22.58 -3.51 15.99
CA GLU A 1110 23.55 -4.41 16.63
C GLU A 1110 24.90 -3.73 16.90
N LEU A 1111 25.29 -2.75 16.06
CA LEU A 1111 26.55 -1.99 16.18
C LEU A 1111 26.51 -0.91 17.26
N LEU A 1112 25.31 -0.49 17.70
CA LEU A 1112 25.12 0.60 18.66
C LEU A 1112 24.81 0.12 20.09
N GLU A 1113 24.56 -1.18 20.32
CA GLU A 1113 24.31 -1.73 21.66
C GLU A 1113 25.63 -2.09 22.39
N PRO A 1114 25.91 -1.55 23.60
CA PRO A 1114 27.04 -2.01 24.42
C PRO A 1114 26.82 -3.47 24.87
N PRO A 1115 27.89 -4.24 25.17
CA PRO A 1115 27.77 -5.63 25.58
C PRO A 1115 26.88 -5.74 26.82
N ARG A 1116 25.70 -6.35 26.69
CA ARG A 1116 24.82 -6.63 27.83
C ARG A 1116 25.58 -7.54 28.79
N LYS A 1117 25.82 -7.09 30.03
CA LYS A 1117 26.25 -7.98 31.12
C LYS A 1117 25.22 -9.10 31.24
N ARG A 1118 25.54 -10.28 30.69
CA ARG A 1118 24.73 -11.50 30.85
C ARG A 1118 24.56 -11.76 32.34
N ARG A 1119 23.31 -11.80 32.79
CA ARG A 1119 22.92 -12.38 34.06
C ARG A 1119 22.49 -13.81 33.84
#